data_AF-A0A930SVI4-F1
#
_entry.id   AF-A0A930SVI4-F1
#
_cell.length_a   1.000
_cell.length_b   1.000
_cell.length_c   1.000
_cell.angle_alpha   90.00
_cell.angle_beta   90.00
_cell.angle_gamma   90.00
#
_symmetry.space_group_name_H-M   'P 1'
#
loop_
_entity.id
_entity.type
_entity.pdbx_description
1 polymer ?
#
loop_
_entity_poly.entity_id
_entity_poly.type
_entity_poly.pdbx_seq_one_letter_code
_entity_poly.pdbx_strand_id
1 'polypeptide(L)'
;MRDFGVLKGSDLVQVLATVLQEGLLRTERVQMLRAVNQELGTHSELYFQQDHCIHASTSDHSYQLGELLYQKRLLERTEVEALQKKQQQSPGRSLTQILLENGQISATELARVIAHLLELISYEILLWKATAFSLEPSRLEPDRFLGTGLPAQNLMPVHFFVADADKNLPVLVLMREQLGNLRMVPRRQQELAREQLSDYQYHVYRYINNRHSVRELLQLSELGYFDTFAALFQLISWGYVAAGQLETPRYSRSQPAAKAVQAADVQTPARPQKLVAEQQASLQTAAEEALDIARIQMQPSGQRQFLRRGRGSDLLQVLVAVIKSGYTAGRLVIDNQRQVIRAEMTLFERKLVHAATTANQIRFGEILVKRGVIGPGQLREALEDQKTQPDVHLGTLLARHGLLAEAAIPALVQLQISYVLYEVLAWPDVKFYFVPQPEQPPLQKDIRIEAQFDVRDGRLMAEAGSEQLFLLQEADKNLPILLMIREQLPDLQVILTVNTERAAALSDEQQRVLAYVDGSTPVQDILLVSELGYFETLTALFQLLSMGTLLPLRRETARAEITSRPRPVLSSSLKARMTSTPHRPLPAPPDALPQAGLPPAAAENVTEAVSAALPMPDPAFVGQLEAVLGAENLARLSEVPARAYPALREAFAALLALAIDRKS
;
A
#
# COMPACT_ATOMS: atom_id res chain seq x y z
N MET A 1 25.27 6.00 30.99
CA MET A 1 24.08 5.18 30.69
C MET A 1 22.92 6.15 30.54
N ARG A 2 22.32 6.20 29.36
CA ARG A 2 21.08 6.94 29.10
C ARG A 2 19.96 5.91 29.04
N ASP A 3 18.97 6.08 29.91
CA ASP A 3 17.79 5.22 29.95
C ASP A 3 16.65 5.93 29.22
N PHE A 4 15.98 5.23 28.32
CA PHE A 4 14.82 5.74 27.57
C PHE A 4 13.50 5.22 28.16
N GLY A 5 13.57 4.39 29.21
CA GLY A 5 12.40 3.78 29.84
C GLY A 5 11.79 2.67 28.99
N VAL A 6 10.56 2.29 29.34
CA VAL A 6 9.78 1.27 28.63
C VAL A 6 8.95 1.93 27.54
N LEU A 7 9.28 1.60 26.30
CA LEU A 7 8.66 2.08 25.08
C LEU A 7 8.09 0.90 24.28
N LYS A 8 7.42 1.14 23.15
CA LYS A 8 7.13 0.06 22.20
C LYS A 8 8.40 -0.32 21.45
N GLY A 9 8.50 -1.56 20.97
CA GLY A 9 9.61 -1.98 20.12
C GLY A 9 9.74 -1.11 18.86
N SER A 10 8.61 -0.70 18.30
CA SER A 10 8.52 0.26 17.19
C SER A 10 9.28 1.56 17.44
N ASP A 11 9.37 1.98 18.70
CA ASP A 11 9.99 3.25 19.10
C ASP A 11 11.52 3.21 18.98
N LEU A 12 12.11 2.05 18.67
CA LEU A 12 13.53 1.93 18.31
C LEU A 12 13.91 2.91 17.18
N VAL A 13 13.01 3.15 16.22
CA VAL A 13 13.25 4.11 15.13
C VAL A 13 13.49 5.52 15.70
N GLN A 14 12.59 5.99 16.57
CA GLN A 14 12.70 7.32 17.20
C GLN A 14 13.90 7.40 18.15
N VAL A 15 14.19 6.34 18.90
CA VAL A 15 15.38 6.26 19.75
C VAL A 15 16.65 6.40 18.91
N LEU A 16 16.80 5.63 17.84
CA LEU A 16 17.97 5.69 16.95
C LEU A 16 18.06 7.04 16.23
N ALA A 17 16.94 7.60 15.75
CA ALA A 17 16.90 8.92 15.15
C ALA A 17 17.38 10.01 16.11
N THR A 18 16.93 9.97 17.36
CA THR A 18 17.34 10.93 18.42
C THR A 18 18.84 10.82 18.70
N VAL A 19 19.34 9.59 18.87
CA VAL A 19 20.75 9.34 19.19
C VAL A 19 21.67 9.71 18.01
N LEU A 20 21.20 9.56 16.76
CA LEU A 20 21.89 10.05 15.55
C LEU A 20 21.93 11.58 15.48
N GLN A 21 20.80 12.25 15.72
CA GLN A 21 20.71 13.72 15.70
C GLN A 21 21.62 14.37 16.75
N GLU A 22 21.71 13.76 17.92
CA GLU A 22 22.60 14.20 19.00
C GLU A 22 24.08 13.82 18.77
N GLY A 23 24.39 13.05 17.72
CA GLY A 23 25.75 12.64 17.38
C GLY A 23 26.38 11.64 18.36
N LEU A 24 25.58 10.98 19.20
CA LEU A 24 26.08 10.03 20.21
C LEU A 24 26.71 8.77 19.59
N LEU A 25 26.33 8.40 18.36
CA LEU A 25 26.90 7.27 17.62
C LEU A 25 28.15 7.61 16.80
N ARG A 26 28.51 8.90 16.66
CA ARG A 26 29.68 9.35 15.88
C ARG A 26 31.02 9.12 16.58
N THR A 27 30.98 8.63 17.81
CA THR A 27 32.18 8.42 18.62
C THR A 27 33.01 7.24 18.13
N GLU A 28 34.33 7.29 18.32
CA GLU A 28 35.22 6.15 18.05
C GLU A 28 34.99 5.00 19.03
N ARG A 29 34.52 5.33 20.24
CA ARG A 29 34.18 4.36 21.27
C ARG A 29 32.85 3.69 20.92
N VAL A 30 32.84 2.35 20.96
CA VAL A 30 31.63 1.57 20.67
C VAL A 30 30.53 1.91 21.69
N GLN A 31 29.36 2.29 21.20
CA GLN A 31 28.14 2.44 21.99
C GLN A 31 27.32 1.17 21.92
N MET A 32 26.69 0.78 23.03
CA MET A 32 25.82 -0.37 23.12
C MET A 32 24.41 0.09 23.49
N LEU A 33 23.44 -0.24 22.63
CA LEU A 33 22.01 -0.09 22.92
C LEU A 33 21.47 -1.44 23.34
N ARG A 34 21.01 -1.53 24.58
CA ARG A 34 20.32 -2.70 25.11
C ARG A 34 18.82 -2.52 24.97
N ALA A 35 18.16 -3.49 24.34
CA ALA A 35 16.73 -3.59 24.23
C ALA A 35 16.25 -4.81 25.02
N VAL A 36 15.40 -4.62 26.03
CA VAL A 36 14.86 -5.72 26.87
C VAL A 36 13.37 -5.86 26.63
N ASN A 37 12.96 -7.00 26.07
CA ASN A 37 11.56 -7.37 25.88
C ASN A 37 10.91 -7.65 27.24
N GLN A 38 9.94 -6.82 27.61
CA GLN A 38 9.29 -6.90 28.92
C GLN A 38 8.32 -8.09 29.03
N GLU A 39 7.82 -8.62 27.91
CA GLU A 39 6.88 -9.75 27.93
C GLU A 39 7.59 -11.09 28.10
N LEU A 40 8.71 -11.27 27.41
CA LEU A 40 9.45 -12.54 27.36
C LEU A 40 10.72 -12.56 28.23
N GLY A 41 11.16 -11.39 28.72
CA GLY A 41 12.42 -11.24 29.45
C GLY A 41 13.66 -11.43 28.57
N THR A 42 13.50 -11.63 27.27
CA THR A 42 14.59 -11.70 26.31
C THR A 42 15.20 -10.31 26.10
N HIS A 43 16.49 -10.25 25.76
CA HIS A 43 17.14 -9.00 25.44
C HIS A 43 18.01 -9.14 24.19
N SER A 44 18.14 -8.04 23.48
CA SER A 44 19.02 -7.88 22.34
C SER A 44 19.92 -6.67 22.55
N GLU A 45 21.16 -6.77 22.09
CA GLU A 45 22.15 -5.70 22.21
C GLU A 45 22.61 -5.34 20.82
N LEU A 46 22.56 -4.04 20.50
CA LEU A 46 23.05 -3.49 19.24
C LEU A 46 24.28 -2.63 19.55
N TYR A 47 25.36 -2.84 18.81
CA TYR A 47 26.63 -2.15 19.01
C TYR A 47 26.91 -1.23 17.83
N PHE A 48 27.33 0.00 18.12
CA PHE A 48 27.48 1.07 17.15
C PHE A 48 28.84 1.72 17.22
N GLN A 49 29.36 2.08 16.05
CA GLN A 49 30.60 2.85 15.89
C GLN A 49 30.49 3.68 14.61
N GLN A 50 30.85 4.98 14.68
CA GLN A 50 30.83 5.88 13.51
C GLN A 50 29.51 5.85 12.71
N ASP A 51 28.36 5.96 13.40
CA ASP A 51 27.00 5.89 12.80
C ASP A 51 26.65 4.57 12.08
N HIS A 52 27.45 3.51 12.27
CA HIS A 52 27.17 2.16 11.76
C HIS A 52 26.87 1.21 12.90
N CYS A 53 25.91 0.31 12.69
CA CYS A 53 25.73 -0.86 13.53
C CYS A 53 26.76 -1.90 13.10
N ILE A 54 27.61 -2.31 14.04
CA ILE A 54 28.76 -3.19 13.78
C ILE A 54 28.56 -4.61 14.31
N HIS A 55 27.68 -4.77 15.30
CA HIS A 55 27.41 -6.07 15.91
C HIS A 55 26.03 -6.08 16.56
N ALA A 56 25.41 -7.25 16.62
CA ALA A 56 24.18 -7.47 17.33
C ALA A 56 24.18 -8.85 17.98
N SER A 57 23.61 -8.95 19.18
CA SER A 57 23.45 -10.21 19.91
C SER A 57 22.02 -10.32 20.46
N THR A 58 21.55 -11.56 20.66
CA THR A 58 20.25 -11.85 21.25
C THR A 58 20.38 -12.95 22.30
N SER A 59 19.66 -12.81 23.42
CA SER A 59 19.67 -13.79 24.51
C SER A 59 19.00 -15.12 24.15
N ASP A 60 18.06 -15.10 23.20
CA ASP A 60 17.33 -16.30 22.78
C ASP A 60 18.11 -17.16 21.77
N HIS A 61 19.32 -16.74 21.41
CA HIS A 61 20.23 -17.43 20.49
C HIS A 61 19.61 -17.77 19.13
N SER A 62 18.51 -17.12 18.75
CA SER A 62 17.79 -17.40 17.51
C SER A 62 18.53 -16.95 16.25
N TYR A 63 19.45 -15.99 16.40
CA TYR A 63 20.26 -15.42 15.33
C TYR A 63 21.74 -15.60 15.68
N GLN A 64 22.37 -16.61 15.09
CA GLN A 64 23.80 -16.87 15.24
C GLN A 64 24.49 -16.78 13.88
N LEU A 65 25.62 -16.08 13.83
CA LEU A 65 26.41 -15.93 12.61
C LEU A 65 26.83 -17.28 12.03
N GLY A 66 27.29 -18.22 12.86
CA GLY A 66 27.70 -19.56 12.40
C GLY A 66 26.55 -20.36 11.77
N GLU A 67 25.36 -20.33 12.36
CA GLU A 67 24.17 -21.00 11.80
C GLU A 67 23.73 -20.34 10.49
N LEU A 68 23.77 -19.01 10.40
CA LEU A 68 23.43 -18.28 9.18
C LEU A 68 24.40 -18.59 8.03
N LEU A 69 25.70 -18.70 8.33
CA LEU A 69 26.72 -19.10 7.35
C LEU A 69 26.50 -20.54 6.84
N TYR A 70 26.12 -21.46 7.74
CA TYR A 70 25.74 -22.83 7.36
C TYR A 70 24.48 -22.85 6.49
N GLN A 71 23.42 -22.14 6.90
CA GLN A 71 22.17 -22.06 6.15
C GLN A 71 22.35 -21.48 4.74
N LYS A 72 23.22 -20.46 4.59
CA LYS A 72 23.60 -19.88 3.31
C LYS A 72 24.61 -20.72 2.52
N ARG A 73 24.98 -21.91 3.02
CA ARG A 73 25.95 -22.85 2.40
C ARG A 73 27.33 -22.25 2.16
N LEU A 74 27.71 -21.27 2.98
CA LEU A 74 29.05 -20.68 2.97
C LEU A 74 30.03 -21.48 3.83
N LEU A 75 29.52 -22.26 4.77
CA LEU A 75 30.30 -23.17 5.61
C LEU A 75 29.57 -24.51 5.77
N GLU A 76 30.33 -25.57 5.91
CA GLU A 76 29.83 -26.89 6.28
C GLU A 76 29.61 -26.99 7.80
N ARG A 77 28.74 -27.93 8.21
CA ARG A 77 28.41 -28.11 9.64
C ARG A 77 29.65 -28.39 10.50
N THR A 78 30.58 -29.19 9.97
CA THR A 78 31.85 -29.54 10.62
C THR A 78 32.75 -28.31 10.81
N GLU A 79 32.73 -27.38 9.86
CA GLU A 79 33.52 -26.15 9.92
C GLU A 79 32.95 -25.19 10.97
N VAL A 80 31.62 -25.06 11.04
CA VAL A 80 30.95 -24.26 12.09
C VAL A 80 31.26 -24.80 13.48
N GLU A 81 31.20 -26.12 13.67
CA GLU A 81 31.57 -26.75 14.94
C GLU A 81 33.05 -26.54 15.29
N ALA A 82 33.94 -26.59 14.31
CA ALA A 82 35.36 -26.31 14.51
C ALA A 82 35.60 -24.84 14.90
N LEU A 83 34.88 -23.89 14.28
CA LEU A 83 34.95 -22.47 14.60
C LEU A 83 34.45 -22.18 16.02
N GLN A 84 33.33 -22.79 16.42
CA GLN A 84 32.80 -22.67 17.78
C GLN A 84 33.80 -23.20 18.81
N LYS A 85 34.45 -24.35 18.55
CA LYS A 85 35.51 -24.88 19.42
C LYS A 85 36.71 -23.95 19.50
N LYS A 86 37.17 -23.39 18.38
CA LYS A 86 38.28 -22.41 18.34
C LYS A 86 37.93 -21.13 19.11
N GLN A 87 36.69 -20.64 18.99
CA GLN A 87 36.21 -19.47 19.73
C GLN A 87 36.17 -19.73 21.24
N GLN A 88 35.75 -20.92 21.67
CA GLN A 88 35.78 -21.32 23.09
C GLN A 88 37.21 -21.41 23.63
N GLN A 89 38.17 -21.86 22.81
CA GLN A 89 39.59 -21.92 23.17
C GLN A 89 40.27 -20.55 23.18
N SER A 90 39.73 -19.57 22.45
CA SER A 90 40.27 -18.21 22.32
C SER A 90 39.17 -17.16 22.59
N PRO A 91 38.73 -16.99 23.85
CA PRO A 91 37.62 -16.09 24.20
C PRO A 91 37.90 -14.59 23.98
N GLY A 92 39.11 -14.23 23.55
CA GLY A 92 39.50 -12.88 23.16
C GLY A 92 39.39 -12.59 21.65
N ARG A 93 39.21 -13.61 20.79
CA ARG A 93 39.13 -13.43 19.34
C ARG A 93 37.68 -13.48 18.86
N SER A 94 37.32 -12.59 17.94
CA SER A 94 36.00 -12.64 17.30
C SER A 94 35.90 -13.79 16.30
N LEU A 95 34.71 -14.36 16.15
CA LEU A 95 34.42 -15.39 15.14
C LEU A 95 34.68 -14.85 13.73
N THR A 96 34.42 -13.57 13.48
CA THR A 96 34.70 -12.91 12.20
C THR A 96 36.19 -12.86 11.88
N GLN A 97 37.03 -12.58 12.89
CA GLN A 97 38.49 -12.59 12.73
C GLN A 97 38.99 -13.98 12.33
N ILE A 98 38.51 -15.01 13.02
CA ILE A 98 38.89 -16.40 12.75
C ILE A 98 38.48 -16.82 11.33
N LEU A 99 37.31 -16.36 10.86
CA LEU A 99 36.84 -16.63 9.49
C LEU A 99 37.74 -15.98 8.42
N LEU A 100 38.12 -14.72 8.63
CA LEU A 100 38.98 -13.98 7.70
C LEU A 100 40.41 -14.55 7.66
N GLU A 101 40.96 -14.89 8.83
CA GLU A 101 42.29 -15.51 8.93
C GLU A 101 42.35 -16.89 8.25
N ASN A 102 41.29 -17.69 8.37
CA ASN A 102 41.22 -19.00 7.71
C ASN A 102 40.99 -18.89 6.18
N GLY A 103 40.63 -17.71 5.66
CA GLY A 103 40.41 -17.46 4.23
C GLY A 103 39.23 -18.24 3.62
N GLN A 104 38.32 -18.77 4.44
CA GLN A 104 37.18 -19.59 3.97
C GLN A 104 36.08 -18.76 3.31
N ILE A 105 35.96 -17.47 3.68
CA ILE A 105 34.94 -16.54 3.17
C ILE A 105 35.60 -15.19 2.90
N SER A 106 35.21 -14.53 1.81
CA SER A 106 35.71 -13.18 1.51
C SER A 106 35.18 -12.14 2.51
N ALA A 107 35.95 -11.07 2.76
CA ALA A 107 35.50 -9.98 3.62
C ALA A 107 34.18 -9.35 3.14
N THR A 108 33.98 -9.26 1.82
CA THR A 108 32.75 -8.75 1.21
C THR A 108 31.53 -9.63 1.47
N GLU A 109 31.67 -10.95 1.33
CA GLU A 109 30.56 -11.87 1.62
C GLU A 109 30.24 -11.92 3.10
N LEU A 110 31.27 -11.94 3.95
CA LEU A 110 31.09 -11.91 5.40
C LEU A 110 30.38 -10.63 5.85
N ALA A 111 30.75 -9.47 5.29
CA ALA A 111 30.07 -8.20 5.56
C ALA A 111 28.58 -8.25 5.19
N ARG A 112 28.23 -8.83 4.02
CA ARG A 112 26.82 -8.99 3.60
C ARG A 112 26.03 -9.86 4.57
N VAL A 113 26.60 -10.98 5.01
CA VAL A 113 25.93 -11.89 5.96
C VAL A 113 25.74 -11.22 7.32
N ILE A 114 26.74 -10.47 7.80
CA ILE A 114 26.64 -9.70 9.03
C ILE A 114 25.58 -8.62 8.89
N ALA A 115 25.59 -7.84 7.81
CA ALA A 115 24.56 -6.81 7.57
C ALA A 115 23.14 -7.40 7.60
N HIS A 116 22.93 -8.55 6.96
CA HIS A 116 21.66 -9.28 7.01
C HIS A 116 21.29 -9.72 8.43
N LEU A 117 22.26 -10.20 9.22
CA LEU A 117 22.04 -10.57 10.63
C LEU A 117 21.64 -9.36 11.49
N LEU A 118 22.30 -8.22 11.30
CA LEU A 118 21.99 -6.98 12.00
C LEU A 118 20.56 -6.53 11.67
N GLU A 119 20.21 -6.54 10.37
CA GLU A 119 18.87 -6.21 9.89
C GLU A 119 17.80 -7.10 10.55
N LEU A 120 17.99 -8.43 10.54
CA LEU A 120 17.07 -9.39 11.16
C LEU A 120 16.80 -9.10 12.65
N ILE A 121 17.85 -8.85 13.42
CA ILE A 121 17.73 -8.60 14.86
C ILE A 121 17.06 -7.25 15.11
N SER A 122 17.44 -6.21 14.35
CA SER A 122 16.83 -4.89 14.50
C SER A 122 15.33 -4.89 14.16
N TYR A 123 14.90 -5.56 13.09
CA TYR A 123 13.46 -5.71 12.79
C TYR A 123 12.73 -6.59 13.81
N GLU A 124 13.36 -7.60 14.41
CA GLU A 124 12.70 -8.36 15.48
C GLU A 124 12.40 -7.48 16.71
N ILE A 125 13.32 -6.59 17.08
CA ILE A 125 13.10 -5.61 18.16
C ILE A 125 11.94 -4.66 17.83
N LEU A 126 11.86 -4.18 16.58
CA LEU A 126 10.77 -3.29 16.12
C LEU A 126 9.37 -3.88 16.34
N LEU A 127 9.28 -5.20 16.34
CA LEU A 127 8.02 -5.91 16.50
C LEU A 127 7.69 -6.22 17.97
N TRP A 128 8.52 -5.87 18.95
CA TRP A 128 8.19 -6.09 20.36
C TRP A 128 7.11 -5.12 20.86
N LYS A 129 6.20 -5.59 21.73
CA LYS A 129 5.11 -4.76 22.25
C LYS A 129 5.56 -3.77 23.31
N ALA A 130 6.47 -4.21 24.19
CA ALA A 130 7.02 -3.41 25.28
C ALA A 130 8.51 -3.71 25.46
N THR A 131 9.34 -2.68 25.37
CA THR A 131 10.80 -2.76 25.32
C THR A 131 11.43 -1.69 26.18
N ALA A 132 12.30 -2.08 27.11
CA ALA A 132 13.15 -1.12 27.81
C ALA A 132 14.42 -0.88 27.01
N PHE A 133 14.70 0.39 26.68
CA PHE A 133 15.90 0.77 25.93
C PHE A 133 16.89 1.50 26.83
N SER A 134 18.16 1.08 26.81
CA SER A 134 19.24 1.81 27.45
C SER A 134 20.48 1.88 26.57
N LEU A 135 21.10 3.05 26.51
CA LEU A 135 22.33 3.29 25.76
C LEU A 135 23.49 3.52 26.73
N GLU A 136 24.57 2.76 26.57
CA GLU A 136 25.78 2.96 27.33
C GLU A 136 27.05 2.66 26.52
N PRO A 137 28.19 3.28 26.87
CA PRO A 137 29.46 2.91 26.26
C PRO A 137 29.77 1.44 26.52
N SER A 138 30.12 0.72 25.46
CA SER A 138 30.52 -0.67 25.56
C SER A 138 31.71 -0.82 26.51
N ARG A 139 31.69 -1.91 27.29
CA ARG A 139 32.82 -2.38 28.09
C ARG A 139 33.75 -3.31 27.31
N LEU A 140 33.30 -3.79 26.16
CA LEU A 140 34.06 -4.65 25.27
C LEU A 140 34.90 -3.80 24.32
N GLU A 141 36.16 -4.19 24.15
CA GLU A 141 37.07 -3.58 23.18
C GLU A 141 36.55 -3.78 21.74
N PRO A 142 36.75 -2.79 20.83
CA PRO A 142 36.29 -2.86 19.44
C PRO A 142 36.72 -4.16 18.71
N ASP A 143 37.94 -4.62 18.99
CA ASP A 143 38.53 -5.82 18.37
C ASP A 143 37.76 -7.11 18.68
N ARG A 144 36.96 -7.13 19.75
CA ARG A 144 36.15 -8.32 20.09
C ARG A 144 34.89 -8.48 19.24
N PHE A 145 34.44 -7.43 18.56
CA PHE A 145 33.21 -7.49 17.75
C PHE A 145 33.50 -8.00 16.34
N LEU A 146 34.31 -7.27 15.58
CA LEU A 146 34.62 -7.59 14.19
C LEU A 146 36.03 -8.18 14.01
N GLY A 147 36.91 -8.01 15.00
CA GLY A 147 38.35 -8.17 14.78
C GLY A 147 38.90 -7.13 13.80
N THR A 148 40.21 -7.09 13.64
CA THR A 148 40.95 -6.12 12.80
C THR A 148 40.70 -6.23 11.28
N GLY A 149 39.64 -6.92 10.84
CA GLY A 149 39.46 -7.33 9.45
C GLY A 149 38.29 -6.72 8.66
N LEU A 150 37.24 -6.18 9.31
CA LEU A 150 36.10 -5.57 8.62
C LEU A 150 35.92 -4.10 9.04
N PRO A 151 35.99 -3.14 8.11
CA PRO A 151 35.76 -1.74 8.45
C PRO A 151 34.27 -1.49 8.71
N ALA A 152 33.95 -0.69 9.74
CA ALA A 152 32.58 -0.39 10.17
C ALA A 152 31.70 0.18 9.04
N GLN A 153 32.31 0.96 8.15
CA GLN A 153 31.65 1.56 6.97
C GLN A 153 31.08 0.54 5.97
N ASN A 154 31.49 -0.73 6.04
CA ASN A 154 30.98 -1.80 5.18
C ASN A 154 29.78 -2.55 5.80
N LEU A 155 29.33 -2.14 6.99
CA LEU A 155 28.22 -2.75 7.72
C LEU A 155 26.98 -1.85 7.68
N MET A 156 25.97 -2.14 8.50
CA MET A 156 24.66 -1.51 8.41
C MET A 156 24.70 -0.04 8.88
N PRO A 157 24.53 0.96 7.99
CA PRO A 157 24.49 2.36 8.39
C PRO A 157 23.15 2.67 9.05
N VAL A 158 23.19 3.26 10.25
CA VAL A 158 21.98 3.39 11.09
C VAL A 158 20.95 4.32 10.46
N HIS A 159 21.38 5.37 9.77
CA HIS A 159 20.46 6.32 9.12
C HIS A 159 19.64 5.67 7.99
N PHE A 160 20.22 4.76 7.21
CA PHE A 160 19.48 4.02 6.18
C PHE A 160 18.47 3.07 6.81
N PHE A 161 18.85 2.35 7.87
CA PHE A 161 17.92 1.50 8.62
C PHE A 161 16.75 2.32 9.19
N VAL A 162 17.03 3.45 9.84
CA VAL A 162 15.98 4.32 10.42
C VAL A 162 15.01 4.80 9.34
N ALA A 163 15.51 5.29 8.21
CA ALA A 163 14.68 5.78 7.11
C ALA A 163 13.82 4.67 6.49
N ASP A 164 14.39 3.49 6.25
CA ASP A 164 13.65 2.36 5.67
C ASP A 164 12.64 1.75 6.66
N ALA A 165 13.05 1.58 7.92
CA ALA A 165 12.18 1.09 8.98
C ALA A 165 10.99 2.03 9.21
N ASP A 166 11.20 3.34 9.34
CA ASP A 166 10.11 4.31 9.56
C ASP A 166 9.04 4.22 8.47
N LYS A 167 9.47 4.15 7.21
CA LYS A 167 8.59 4.00 6.05
C LYS A 167 7.79 2.70 6.08
N ASN A 168 8.44 1.58 6.44
CA ASN A 168 7.89 0.25 6.29
C ASN A 168 7.17 -0.28 7.55
N LEU A 169 7.42 0.32 8.72
CA LEU A 169 6.99 -0.18 10.02
C LEU A 169 5.48 -0.36 10.17
N PRO A 170 4.62 0.60 9.76
CA PRO A 170 3.17 0.42 9.88
C PRO A 170 2.68 -0.83 9.14
N VAL A 171 3.25 -1.07 7.96
CA VAL A 171 2.91 -2.22 7.10
C VAL A 171 3.45 -3.52 7.70
N LEU A 172 4.69 -3.51 8.18
CA LEU A 172 5.31 -4.68 8.80
C LEU A 172 4.54 -5.19 10.01
N VAL A 173 4.07 -4.29 10.88
CA VAL A 173 3.28 -4.64 12.06
C VAL A 173 2.02 -5.41 11.64
N LEU A 174 1.33 -4.94 10.61
CA LEU A 174 0.09 -5.54 10.12
C LEU A 174 0.31 -6.86 9.39
N MET A 175 1.31 -6.93 8.51
CA MET A 175 1.70 -8.19 7.88
C MET A 175 2.02 -9.24 8.94
N ARG A 176 2.64 -8.84 10.06
CA ARG A 176 2.98 -9.74 11.16
C ARG A 176 1.75 -10.21 11.91
N GLU A 177 0.77 -9.34 12.13
CA GLU A 177 -0.51 -9.75 12.72
C GLU A 177 -1.21 -10.84 11.89
N GLN A 178 -1.12 -10.76 10.55
CA GLN A 178 -1.69 -11.76 9.64
C GLN A 178 -0.83 -13.04 9.53
N LEU A 179 0.50 -12.89 9.48
CA LEU A 179 1.45 -14.02 9.34
C LEU A 179 1.64 -14.81 10.65
N GLY A 180 1.28 -14.22 11.79
CA GLY A 180 1.44 -14.83 13.10
C GLY A 180 2.89 -14.84 13.59
N ASN A 181 3.25 -15.87 14.36
CA ASN A 181 4.60 -15.99 14.93
C ASN A 181 5.64 -16.35 13.85
N LEU A 182 6.85 -15.83 13.96
CA LEU A 182 8.00 -16.19 13.10
C LEU A 182 8.32 -17.70 13.10
N ARG A 183 7.84 -18.46 14.10
CA ARG A 183 7.92 -19.94 14.14
C ARG A 183 6.87 -20.65 13.28
N MET A 184 5.94 -19.94 12.67
CA MET A 184 4.95 -20.49 11.74
C MET A 184 5.66 -21.14 10.55
N VAL A 185 5.20 -22.32 10.12
CA VAL A 185 5.77 -23.05 8.97
C VAL A 185 4.81 -22.91 7.79
N PRO A 186 5.13 -22.09 6.78
CA PRO A 186 4.29 -21.97 5.60
C PRO A 186 4.24 -23.27 4.79
N ARG A 187 3.08 -23.55 4.20
CA ARG A 187 2.83 -24.72 3.35
C ARG A 187 2.27 -24.31 1.99
N ARG A 188 2.86 -24.87 0.93
CA ARG A 188 2.35 -24.69 -0.45
C ARG A 188 1.00 -25.39 -0.58
N GLN A 189 -0.01 -24.68 -1.06
CA GLN A 189 -1.34 -25.23 -1.33
C GLN A 189 -1.45 -25.80 -2.76
N GLN A 190 -0.66 -25.25 -3.67
CA GLN A 190 -0.56 -25.68 -5.05
C GLN A 190 0.89 -25.55 -5.53
N GLU A 191 1.28 -26.38 -6.48
CA GLU A 191 2.58 -26.25 -7.14
C GLU A 191 2.49 -25.17 -8.22
N LEU A 192 3.38 -24.19 -8.15
CA LEU A 192 3.42 -23.06 -9.07
C LEU A 192 4.64 -23.14 -9.97
N ALA A 193 4.43 -22.88 -11.25
CA ALA A 193 5.52 -22.74 -12.22
C ALA A 193 6.26 -21.41 -11.99
N ARG A 194 7.51 -21.33 -12.46
CA ARG A 194 8.38 -20.15 -12.27
C ARG A 194 7.76 -18.89 -12.87
N GLU A 195 7.11 -19.04 -14.01
CA GLU A 195 6.52 -17.99 -14.85
C GLU A 195 5.21 -17.44 -14.27
N GLN A 196 4.68 -18.10 -13.22
CA GLN A 196 3.46 -17.66 -12.55
C GLN A 196 3.74 -16.68 -11.40
N LEU A 197 4.99 -16.56 -10.96
CA LEU A 197 5.42 -15.76 -9.83
C LEU A 197 6.47 -14.73 -10.26
N SER A 198 6.49 -13.56 -9.61
CA SER A 198 7.62 -12.64 -9.72
C SER A 198 8.89 -13.28 -9.15
N ASP A 199 10.09 -12.75 -9.47
CA ASP A 199 11.32 -13.37 -8.96
C ASP A 199 11.44 -13.26 -7.44
N TYR A 200 10.92 -12.20 -6.82
CA TYR A 200 10.82 -12.07 -5.37
C TYR A 200 9.93 -13.17 -4.76
N GLN A 201 8.73 -13.34 -5.31
CA GLN A 201 7.79 -14.35 -4.86
C GLN A 201 8.35 -15.74 -5.05
N TYR A 202 8.94 -16.03 -6.21
CA TYR A 202 9.56 -17.31 -6.49
C TYR A 202 10.78 -17.56 -5.60
N HIS A 203 11.59 -16.53 -5.34
CA HIS A 203 12.75 -16.63 -4.45
C HIS A 203 12.34 -17.02 -3.04
N VAL A 204 11.25 -16.49 -2.51
CA VAL A 204 10.73 -16.95 -1.21
C VAL A 204 10.05 -18.32 -1.35
N TYR A 205 9.20 -18.50 -2.37
CA TYR A 205 8.45 -19.73 -2.61
C TYR A 205 9.34 -20.97 -2.73
N ARG A 206 10.49 -20.87 -3.40
CA ARG A 206 11.45 -21.99 -3.58
C ARG A 206 11.95 -22.56 -2.25
N TYR A 207 12.01 -21.73 -1.19
CA TYR A 207 12.43 -22.16 0.15
C TYR A 207 11.27 -22.72 0.98
N ILE A 208 10.01 -22.54 0.59
CA ILE A 208 8.85 -23.10 1.29
C ILE A 208 8.76 -24.60 1.01
N ASN A 209 9.18 -25.41 1.97
CA ASN A 209 9.29 -26.87 1.85
C ASN A 209 8.58 -27.63 2.97
N ASN A 210 7.58 -27.01 3.61
CA ASN A 210 6.86 -27.51 4.80
C ASN A 210 7.77 -27.79 6.02
N ARG A 211 9.03 -27.34 6.02
CA ARG A 211 9.96 -27.47 7.15
C ARG A 211 10.45 -26.11 7.63
N HIS A 212 10.82 -25.24 6.69
CA HIS A 212 11.30 -23.90 7.05
C HIS A 212 10.17 -23.06 7.64
N SER A 213 10.42 -22.55 8.84
CA SER A 213 9.62 -21.51 9.50
C SER A 213 9.81 -20.15 8.82
N VAL A 214 8.92 -19.20 9.07
CA VAL A 214 9.06 -17.81 8.59
C VAL A 214 10.42 -17.21 8.98
N ARG A 215 10.90 -17.49 10.20
CA ARG A 215 12.23 -17.09 10.66
C ARG A 215 13.34 -17.65 9.77
N GLU A 216 13.29 -18.94 9.45
CA GLU A 216 14.30 -19.58 8.59
C GLU A 216 14.21 -19.06 7.15
N LEU A 217 13.01 -18.74 6.66
CA LEU A 217 12.86 -18.08 5.36
C LEU A 217 13.52 -16.70 5.34
N LEU A 218 13.34 -15.90 6.40
CA LEU A 218 14.00 -14.60 6.56
C LEU A 218 15.53 -14.72 6.64
N GLN A 219 16.06 -15.78 7.24
CA GLN A 219 17.50 -16.05 7.31
C GLN A 219 18.08 -16.53 5.96
N LEU A 220 17.35 -17.39 5.25
CA LEU A 220 17.79 -17.96 3.96
C LEU A 220 17.69 -16.96 2.82
N SER A 221 16.68 -16.09 2.84
CA SER A 221 16.44 -15.12 1.78
C SER A 221 17.58 -14.11 1.63
N GLU A 222 17.67 -13.54 0.44
CA GLU A 222 18.67 -12.53 0.03
C GLU A 222 17.99 -11.19 -0.29
N LEU A 223 16.66 -11.13 -0.14
CA LEU A 223 15.85 -9.96 -0.48
C LEU A 223 15.81 -8.91 0.65
N GLY A 224 16.35 -9.21 1.83
CA GLY A 224 16.17 -8.41 3.05
C GLY A 224 14.90 -8.79 3.83
N TYR A 225 14.72 -8.22 5.02
CA TYR A 225 13.65 -8.58 5.94
C TYR A 225 12.28 -8.24 5.36
N PHE A 226 12.09 -6.96 4.99
CA PHE A 226 10.81 -6.46 4.51
C PHE A 226 10.34 -7.19 3.25
N ASP A 227 11.19 -7.27 2.22
CA ASP A 227 10.83 -7.84 0.93
C ASP A 227 10.51 -9.33 1.01
N THR A 228 11.25 -10.07 1.85
CA THR A 228 10.96 -11.49 2.11
C THR A 228 9.60 -11.67 2.78
N PHE A 229 9.32 -10.84 3.78
CA PHE A 229 8.07 -10.88 4.52
C PHE A 229 6.88 -10.48 3.65
N ALA A 230 7.06 -9.44 2.83
CA ALA A 230 6.10 -8.94 1.86
C ALA A 230 5.77 -9.98 0.78
N ALA A 231 6.78 -10.64 0.21
CA ALA A 231 6.58 -11.72 -0.75
C ALA A 231 5.85 -12.92 -0.12
N LEU A 232 6.20 -13.30 1.12
CA LEU A 232 5.49 -14.35 1.84
C LEU A 232 4.02 -13.96 2.11
N PHE A 233 3.78 -12.72 2.55
CA PHE A 233 2.44 -12.19 2.77
C PHE A 233 1.61 -12.25 1.48
N GLN A 234 2.16 -11.80 0.34
CA GLN A 234 1.50 -11.88 -0.96
C GLN A 234 1.10 -13.32 -1.27
N LEU A 235 2.03 -14.29 -1.19
CA LEU A 235 1.76 -15.70 -1.47
C LEU A 235 0.62 -16.27 -0.58
N ILE A 236 0.50 -15.79 0.66
CA ILE A 236 -0.57 -16.20 1.58
C ILE A 236 -1.91 -15.51 1.28
N SER A 237 -1.91 -14.19 1.09
CA SER A 237 -3.11 -13.43 0.68
C SER A 237 -3.72 -14.00 -0.61
N TRP A 238 -2.85 -14.59 -1.43
CA TRP A 238 -3.16 -15.23 -2.69
C TRP A 238 -3.62 -16.68 -2.58
N GLY A 239 -3.58 -17.28 -1.39
CA GLY A 239 -3.94 -18.68 -1.17
C GLY A 239 -2.98 -19.69 -1.80
N TYR A 240 -1.84 -19.24 -2.33
CA TYR A 240 -0.81 -20.14 -2.87
C TYR A 240 -0.03 -20.83 -1.75
N VAL A 241 0.09 -20.14 -0.62
CA VAL A 241 0.69 -20.61 0.61
C VAL A 241 -0.33 -20.45 1.73
N ALA A 242 -0.32 -21.34 2.72
CA ALA A 242 -1.09 -21.18 3.94
C ALA A 242 -0.20 -21.38 5.17
N ALA A 243 -0.64 -20.85 6.31
CA ALA A 243 -0.01 -21.13 7.60
C ALA A 243 -0.22 -22.61 7.96
N GLY A 244 0.86 -23.39 8.03
CA GLY A 244 0.81 -24.77 8.50
C GLY A 244 0.76 -24.82 10.02
N GLN A 245 -0.14 -25.61 10.59
CA GLN A 245 0.03 -26.09 11.96
C GLN A 245 1.05 -27.24 11.93
N LEU A 246 1.93 -27.27 12.95
CA LEU A 246 2.74 -28.44 13.25
C LEU A 246 1.79 -29.56 13.70
N GLU A 247 1.29 -30.36 12.76
CA GLU A 247 0.97 -31.74 13.10
C GLU A 247 2.31 -32.36 13.47
N THR A 248 2.60 -32.39 14.78
CA THR A 248 3.57 -33.33 15.30
C THR A 248 3.16 -34.69 14.73
N PRO A 249 3.99 -35.36 13.90
CA PRO A 249 3.70 -36.73 13.60
C PRO A 249 3.68 -37.42 14.95
N ARG A 250 2.49 -37.85 15.40
CA ARG A 250 2.36 -38.84 16.46
C ARG A 250 3.02 -40.08 15.88
N TYR A 251 4.34 -40.17 16.02
CA TYR A 251 5.02 -41.44 16.07
C TYR A 251 4.46 -42.09 17.33
N SER A 252 3.34 -42.79 17.16
CA SER A 252 2.96 -43.89 18.02
C SER A 252 4.23 -44.72 18.11
N ARG A 253 4.90 -44.68 19.27
CA ARG A 253 5.92 -45.65 19.63
C ARG A 253 5.25 -47.00 19.47
N SER A 254 5.40 -47.62 18.32
CA SER A 254 5.23 -49.05 18.18
C SER A 254 6.27 -49.64 19.10
N GLN A 255 5.80 -50.15 20.25
CA GLN A 255 6.59 -51.05 21.07
C GLN A 255 7.19 -52.12 20.14
N PRO A 256 8.48 -52.47 20.29
CA PRO A 256 9.05 -53.55 19.52
C PRO A 256 8.28 -54.83 19.84
N ALA A 257 7.73 -55.43 18.79
CA ALA A 257 6.87 -56.60 18.85
C ALA A 257 7.59 -57.80 19.48
N ALA A 258 6.99 -58.39 20.51
CA ALA A 258 7.23 -59.78 20.84
C ALA A 258 6.61 -60.63 19.73
N LYS A 259 7.46 -61.26 18.91
CA LYS A 259 7.07 -62.23 17.88
C LYS A 259 6.31 -63.39 18.52
N ALA A 260 5.13 -63.69 17.98
CA ALA A 260 4.65 -65.06 17.85
C ALA A 260 4.27 -65.29 16.38
N VAL A 261 4.95 -66.25 15.78
CA VAL A 261 4.77 -66.69 14.40
C VAL A 261 3.50 -67.53 14.30
N GLN A 262 2.65 -67.27 13.30
CA GLN A 262 1.93 -68.32 12.56
C GLN A 262 1.42 -67.78 11.21
N ALA A 263 1.38 -68.70 10.24
CA ALA A 263 1.35 -68.47 8.80
C ALA A 263 -0.07 -68.51 8.18
N ALA A 264 -0.13 -68.15 6.89
CA ALA A 264 -1.27 -68.10 5.95
C ALA A 264 -2.17 -66.85 6.09
N ASP A 265 -2.62 -66.14 5.05
CA ASP A 265 -2.80 -66.52 3.64
C ASP A 265 -2.70 -65.27 2.73
N VAL A 266 -2.30 -65.48 1.48
CA VAL A 266 -2.11 -64.44 0.47
C VAL A 266 -3.47 -64.01 -0.11
N GLN A 267 -3.88 -62.76 0.12
CA GLN A 267 -4.85 -62.07 -0.74
C GLN A 267 -4.47 -60.61 -0.95
N THR A 268 -4.14 -60.28 -2.19
CA THR A 268 -3.96 -58.91 -2.69
C THR A 268 -5.33 -58.29 -2.98
N PRO A 269 -5.65 -57.08 -2.49
CA PRO A 269 -6.67 -56.25 -3.12
C PRO A 269 -6.02 -55.11 -3.92
N ALA A 270 -6.63 -54.87 -5.07
CA ALA A 270 -6.17 -54.04 -6.16
C ALA A 270 -6.11 -52.53 -5.84
N ARG A 271 -5.19 -51.86 -6.55
CA ARG A 271 -4.96 -50.41 -6.58
C ARG A 271 -6.16 -49.69 -7.23
N PRO A 272 -6.81 -48.70 -6.60
CA PRO A 272 -7.81 -47.89 -7.27
C PRO A 272 -7.12 -46.85 -8.18
N GLN A 273 -6.99 -47.19 -9.46
CA GLN A 273 -6.41 -46.32 -10.51
C GLN A 273 -7.31 -45.15 -10.93
N LYS A 274 -8.55 -45.04 -10.42
CA LYS A 274 -9.50 -44.01 -10.85
C LYS A 274 -9.27 -42.61 -10.25
N LEU A 275 -8.71 -42.50 -9.04
CA LEU A 275 -8.49 -41.18 -8.41
C LEU A 275 -7.31 -40.41 -9.02
N VAL A 276 -6.32 -41.12 -9.54
CA VAL A 276 -5.11 -40.51 -10.12
C VAL A 276 -5.38 -39.97 -11.52
N ALA A 277 -6.26 -40.62 -12.31
CA ALA A 277 -6.60 -40.15 -13.64
C ALA A 277 -7.47 -38.87 -13.62
N GLU A 278 -8.40 -38.74 -12.68
CA GLU A 278 -9.23 -37.53 -12.53
C GLU A 278 -8.43 -36.34 -11.95
N GLN A 279 -7.46 -36.60 -11.07
CA GLN A 279 -6.51 -35.58 -10.60
C GLN A 279 -5.49 -35.20 -11.67
N GLN A 280 -5.04 -36.14 -12.51
CA GLN A 280 -4.12 -35.83 -13.62
C GLN A 280 -4.81 -35.09 -14.77
N ALA A 281 -6.09 -35.38 -15.06
CA ALA A 281 -6.85 -34.67 -16.08
C ALA A 281 -7.18 -33.22 -15.68
N SER A 282 -7.45 -32.98 -14.38
CA SER A 282 -7.67 -31.64 -13.83
C SER A 282 -6.36 -30.84 -13.68
N LEU A 283 -5.24 -31.51 -13.39
CA LEU A 283 -3.91 -30.91 -13.43
C LEU A 283 -3.43 -30.64 -14.86
N GLN A 284 -3.82 -31.46 -15.85
CA GLN A 284 -3.49 -31.23 -17.26
C GLN A 284 -4.27 -30.07 -17.86
N THR A 285 -5.55 -29.89 -17.52
CA THR A 285 -6.31 -28.69 -17.94
C THR A 285 -5.81 -27.41 -17.24
N ALA A 286 -5.42 -27.49 -15.96
CA ALA A 286 -4.81 -26.36 -15.25
C ALA A 286 -3.36 -26.05 -15.72
N ALA A 287 -2.61 -27.06 -16.17
CA ALA A 287 -1.27 -26.90 -16.73
C ALA A 287 -1.29 -26.43 -18.19
N GLU A 288 -2.30 -26.81 -18.98
CA GLU A 288 -2.53 -26.27 -20.33
C GLU A 288 -2.96 -24.79 -20.28
N GLU A 289 -3.69 -24.36 -19.25
CA GLU A 289 -4.02 -22.93 -19.03
C GLU A 289 -2.83 -22.09 -18.50
N ALA A 290 -1.72 -22.72 -18.09
CA ALA A 290 -0.54 -22.04 -17.53
C ALA A 290 0.53 -21.65 -18.58
N LEU A 291 0.36 -22.05 -19.83
CA LEU A 291 1.32 -21.86 -20.93
C LEU A 291 0.79 -20.81 -21.92
N ASP A 292 1.08 -19.51 -21.75
CA ASP A 292 0.97 -18.56 -22.89
C ASP A 292 1.54 -17.13 -22.72
N ILE A 293 2.56 -16.90 -21.86
CA ILE A 293 3.28 -15.60 -21.94
C ILE A 293 4.36 -15.62 -23.03
N ALA A 294 4.87 -16.80 -23.41
CA ALA A 294 5.98 -16.94 -24.36
C ALA A 294 5.57 -16.97 -25.85
N ARG A 295 4.26 -16.92 -26.19
CA ARG A 295 3.77 -16.98 -27.58
C ARG A 295 2.77 -15.88 -27.91
N ILE A 296 3.08 -14.63 -27.56
CA ILE A 296 2.40 -13.49 -28.19
C ILE A 296 2.85 -13.45 -29.66
N GLN A 297 2.13 -14.15 -30.53
CA GLN A 297 2.34 -14.12 -31.98
C GLN A 297 1.76 -12.83 -32.55
N MET A 298 2.50 -12.18 -33.46
CA MET A 298 2.02 -11.02 -34.23
C MET A 298 0.79 -11.42 -35.04
N GLN A 299 -0.39 -10.96 -34.62
CA GLN A 299 -1.67 -11.17 -35.31
C GLN A 299 -2.08 -9.91 -36.09
N PRO A 300 -2.90 -10.04 -37.15
CA PRO A 300 -3.39 -8.88 -37.90
C PRO A 300 -4.13 -7.88 -37.00
N SER A 301 -3.95 -6.59 -37.30
CA SER A 301 -4.47 -5.45 -36.51
C SER A 301 -5.98 -5.56 -36.24
N GLY A 302 -6.39 -5.28 -35.00
CA GLY A 302 -7.80 -5.21 -34.60
C GLY A 302 -8.40 -6.50 -34.04
N GLN A 303 -7.70 -7.64 -34.09
CA GLN A 303 -8.16 -8.87 -33.44
C GLN A 303 -7.76 -8.87 -31.95
N ARG A 304 -8.71 -9.27 -31.08
CA ARG A 304 -8.48 -9.36 -29.64
C ARG A 304 -7.73 -10.66 -29.33
N GLN A 305 -6.47 -10.55 -28.97
CA GLN A 305 -5.63 -11.66 -28.53
C GLN A 305 -5.84 -11.87 -27.03
N PHE A 306 -6.26 -13.07 -26.62
CA PHE A 306 -6.21 -13.47 -25.22
C PHE A 306 -4.75 -13.68 -24.82
N LEU A 307 -4.34 -13.10 -23.68
CA LEU A 307 -2.99 -13.25 -23.17
C LEU A 307 -2.93 -14.24 -22.02
N ARG A 308 -3.70 -13.98 -20.96
CA ARG A 308 -3.66 -14.77 -19.72
C ARG A 308 -4.90 -14.51 -18.87
N ARG A 309 -5.31 -15.51 -18.09
CA ARG A 309 -6.14 -15.34 -16.90
C ARG A 309 -5.26 -15.38 -15.67
N GLY A 310 -5.46 -14.47 -14.72
CA GLY A 310 -4.62 -14.38 -13.54
C GLY A 310 -5.11 -13.32 -12.59
N ARG A 311 -4.18 -12.72 -11.84
CA ARG A 311 -4.48 -11.59 -10.95
C ARG A 311 -4.17 -10.27 -11.61
N GLY A 312 -4.77 -9.21 -11.08
CA GLY A 312 -4.44 -7.84 -11.42
C GLY A 312 -2.96 -7.52 -11.26
N SER A 313 -2.31 -8.09 -10.23
CA SER A 313 -0.86 -7.98 -10.00
C SER A 313 0.01 -8.48 -11.15
N ASP A 314 -0.50 -9.37 -11.99
CA ASP A 314 0.23 -9.90 -13.16
C ASP A 314 0.35 -8.84 -14.28
N LEU A 315 -0.36 -7.71 -14.17
CA LEU A 315 -0.38 -6.61 -15.14
C LEU A 315 1.03 -6.14 -15.51
N LEU A 316 1.93 -5.97 -14.53
CA LEU A 316 3.28 -5.49 -14.79
C LEU A 316 4.06 -6.46 -15.69
N GLN A 317 3.94 -7.76 -15.44
CA GLN A 317 4.58 -8.80 -16.26
C GLN A 317 3.94 -8.88 -17.65
N VAL A 318 2.62 -8.72 -17.73
CA VAL A 318 1.89 -8.68 -19.00
C VAL A 318 2.35 -7.49 -19.84
N LEU A 319 2.55 -6.31 -19.24
CA LEU A 319 3.08 -5.14 -19.94
C LEU A 319 4.49 -5.40 -20.48
N VAL A 320 5.38 -5.99 -19.67
CA VAL A 320 6.73 -6.41 -20.11
C VAL A 320 6.63 -7.36 -21.31
N ALA A 321 5.77 -8.37 -21.23
CA ALA A 321 5.62 -9.38 -22.28
C ALA A 321 5.12 -8.78 -23.60
N VAL A 322 4.11 -7.90 -23.53
CA VAL A 322 3.59 -7.18 -24.69
C VAL A 322 4.69 -6.33 -25.33
N ILE A 323 5.51 -5.65 -24.53
CA ILE A 323 6.59 -4.79 -25.05
C ILE A 323 7.71 -5.62 -25.68
N LYS A 324 8.07 -6.76 -25.06
CA LYS A 324 9.07 -7.70 -25.60
C LYS A 324 8.59 -8.43 -26.87
N SER A 325 7.29 -8.57 -27.09
CA SER A 325 6.73 -9.21 -28.28
C SER A 325 6.90 -8.40 -29.58
N GLY A 326 7.32 -7.14 -29.48
CA GLY A 326 7.64 -6.28 -30.62
C GLY A 326 6.54 -5.29 -31.02
N TYR A 327 5.37 -5.32 -30.39
CA TYR A 327 4.33 -4.30 -30.59
C TYR A 327 4.81 -2.93 -30.07
N THR A 328 4.64 -1.90 -30.90
CA THR A 328 4.93 -0.50 -30.56
C THR A 328 3.68 0.22 -30.06
N ALA A 329 2.50 -0.13 -30.57
CA ALA A 329 1.22 0.44 -30.20
C ALA A 329 0.11 -0.62 -30.04
N GLY A 330 -0.85 -0.35 -29.17
CA GLY A 330 -2.00 -1.21 -28.97
C GLY A 330 -2.76 -0.94 -27.68
N ARG A 331 -3.82 -1.71 -27.44
CA ARG A 331 -4.65 -1.58 -26.25
C ARG A 331 -4.65 -2.87 -25.45
N LEU A 332 -4.28 -2.77 -24.18
CA LEU A 332 -4.45 -3.82 -23.19
C LEU A 332 -5.83 -3.68 -22.54
N VAL A 333 -6.64 -4.72 -22.65
CA VAL A 333 -8.00 -4.79 -22.08
C VAL A 333 -7.99 -5.81 -20.95
N ILE A 334 -8.39 -5.38 -19.76
CA ILE A 334 -8.43 -6.19 -18.55
C ILE A 334 -9.89 -6.36 -18.13
N ASP A 335 -10.41 -7.58 -18.23
CA ASP A 335 -11.77 -7.92 -17.79
C ASP A 335 -11.73 -8.53 -16.39
N ASN A 336 -12.34 -7.88 -15.41
CA ASN A 336 -12.53 -8.47 -14.09
C ASN A 336 -13.52 -9.64 -14.20
N GLN A 337 -13.19 -10.78 -13.59
CA GLN A 337 -14.02 -11.99 -13.67
C GLN A 337 -15.03 -12.11 -12.52
N ARG A 338 -14.86 -11.32 -11.45
CA ARG A 338 -15.77 -11.31 -10.29
C ARG A 338 -16.83 -10.21 -10.36
N GLN A 339 -16.50 -9.10 -11.01
CA GLN A 339 -17.35 -7.92 -11.15
C GLN A 339 -17.47 -7.56 -12.63
N VAL A 340 -18.60 -6.95 -13.03
CA VAL A 340 -18.83 -6.49 -14.41
C VAL A 340 -18.11 -5.16 -14.64
N ILE A 341 -16.79 -5.19 -14.50
CA ILE A 341 -15.91 -4.03 -14.63
C ILE A 341 -14.73 -4.37 -15.55
N ARG A 342 -14.29 -3.37 -16.31
CA ARG A 342 -13.19 -3.47 -17.28
C ARG A 342 -12.25 -2.29 -17.11
N ALA A 343 -10.96 -2.54 -17.32
CA ALA A 343 -9.97 -1.51 -17.52
C ALA A 343 -9.37 -1.60 -18.93
N GLU A 344 -8.98 -0.45 -19.47
CA GLU A 344 -8.31 -0.32 -20.75
C GLU A 344 -7.06 0.53 -20.56
N MET A 345 -5.92 0.05 -21.06
CA MET A 345 -4.63 0.74 -21.04
C MET A 345 -4.10 0.83 -22.46
N THR A 346 -3.76 2.05 -22.90
CA THR A 346 -3.30 2.31 -24.27
C THR A 346 -1.80 2.51 -24.28
N LEU A 347 -1.13 1.73 -25.13
CA LEU A 347 0.31 1.78 -25.37
C LEU A 347 0.56 2.43 -26.72
N PHE A 348 1.55 3.32 -26.78
CA PHE A 348 2.07 3.91 -28.00
C PHE A 348 3.58 4.15 -27.87
N GLU A 349 4.36 3.80 -28.89
CA GLU A 349 5.84 3.78 -28.84
C GLU A 349 6.40 3.08 -27.58
N ARG A 350 5.75 2.00 -27.11
CA ARG A 350 6.08 1.29 -25.85
C ARG A 350 5.98 2.18 -24.60
N LYS A 351 5.15 3.22 -24.63
CA LYS A 351 4.85 4.09 -23.50
C LYS A 351 3.36 4.01 -23.18
N LEU A 352 3.03 4.04 -21.89
CA LEU A 352 1.66 4.08 -21.41
C LEU A 352 1.17 5.53 -21.51
N VAL A 353 0.24 5.76 -22.43
CA VAL A 353 -0.25 7.12 -22.77
C VAL A 353 -1.64 7.39 -22.21
N HIS A 354 -2.43 6.34 -21.96
CA HIS A 354 -3.78 6.49 -21.43
C HIS A 354 -4.22 5.25 -20.66
N ALA A 355 -5.05 5.46 -19.63
CA ALA A 355 -5.74 4.37 -18.94
C ALA A 355 -7.15 4.81 -18.50
N ALA A 356 -8.10 3.87 -18.54
CA ALA A 356 -9.47 4.07 -18.12
C ALA A 356 -10.02 2.80 -17.45
N THR A 357 -11.00 2.97 -16.56
CA THR A 357 -11.70 1.86 -15.91
C THR A 357 -13.19 2.17 -15.78
N THR A 358 -14.02 1.12 -15.75
CA THR A 358 -15.45 1.22 -15.44
C THR A 358 -15.76 0.95 -13.97
N ALA A 359 -14.78 0.53 -13.17
CA ALA A 359 -14.98 0.16 -11.77
C ALA A 359 -15.45 1.32 -10.90
N ASN A 360 -14.87 2.48 -11.15
CA ASN A 360 -15.15 3.73 -10.45
C ASN A 360 -15.25 4.86 -11.49
N GLN A 361 -15.87 5.98 -11.13
CA GLN A 361 -15.97 7.18 -11.97
C GLN A 361 -14.63 7.94 -12.07
N ILE A 362 -13.53 7.23 -12.31
CA ILE A 362 -12.18 7.77 -12.46
C ILE A 362 -11.99 8.20 -13.92
N ARG A 363 -12.85 9.12 -14.37
CA ARG A 363 -12.77 9.74 -15.70
C ARG A 363 -12.10 11.09 -15.57
N PHE A 364 -11.33 11.48 -16.58
CA PHE A 364 -10.64 12.77 -16.61
C PHE A 364 -11.54 13.96 -16.23
N GLY A 365 -12.76 14.04 -16.80
CA GLY A 365 -13.72 15.08 -16.46
C GLY A 365 -14.20 15.05 -15.01
N GLU A 366 -14.43 13.87 -14.45
CA GLU A 366 -14.86 13.71 -13.05
C GLU A 366 -13.74 14.09 -12.08
N ILE A 367 -12.48 13.76 -12.41
CA ILE A 367 -11.30 14.20 -11.65
C ILE A 367 -11.27 15.73 -11.56
N LEU A 368 -11.50 16.42 -12.68
CA LEU A 368 -11.53 17.87 -12.74
C LEU A 368 -12.67 18.47 -11.90
N VAL A 369 -13.86 17.86 -11.94
CA VAL A 369 -15.01 18.29 -11.15
C VAL A 369 -14.76 18.09 -9.65
N LYS A 370 -14.25 16.92 -9.27
CA LYS A 370 -13.94 16.60 -7.87
C LYS A 370 -12.85 17.50 -7.29
N ARG A 371 -11.84 17.85 -8.09
CA ARG A 371 -10.79 18.81 -7.72
C ARG A 371 -11.25 20.28 -7.76
N GLY A 372 -12.49 20.57 -8.17
CA GLY A 372 -13.01 21.92 -8.26
C GLY A 372 -12.42 22.77 -9.38
N VAL A 373 -11.71 22.16 -10.34
CA VAL A 373 -11.11 22.87 -11.48
C VAL A 373 -12.19 23.34 -12.46
N ILE A 374 -13.22 22.50 -12.66
CA ILE A 374 -14.40 22.84 -13.48
C ILE A 374 -15.68 22.46 -12.73
N GLY A 375 -16.78 23.15 -13.01
CA GLY A 375 -18.11 22.77 -12.54
C GLY A 375 -18.71 21.62 -13.36
N PRO A 376 -19.69 20.86 -12.81
CA PRO A 376 -20.37 19.79 -13.53
C PRO A 376 -21.15 20.29 -14.76
N GLY A 377 -21.60 21.56 -14.75
CA GLY A 377 -22.23 22.21 -15.91
C GLY A 377 -21.23 22.44 -17.06
N GLN A 378 -20.04 22.95 -16.73
CA GLN A 378 -18.95 23.18 -17.69
C GLN A 378 -18.44 21.87 -18.29
N LEU A 379 -18.33 20.80 -17.47
CA LEU A 379 -18.02 19.47 -17.97
C LEU A 379 -19.08 18.98 -18.97
N ARG A 380 -20.37 19.18 -18.67
CA ARG A 380 -21.46 18.76 -19.56
C ARG A 380 -21.40 19.49 -20.90
N GLU A 381 -21.20 20.80 -20.89
CA GLU A 381 -21.03 21.61 -22.10
C GLU A 381 -19.85 21.12 -22.94
N ALA A 382 -18.69 20.94 -22.31
CA ALA A 382 -17.48 20.44 -22.97
C ALA A 382 -17.67 19.02 -23.56
N LEU A 383 -18.48 18.16 -22.92
CA LEU A 383 -18.82 16.84 -23.44
C LEU A 383 -19.79 16.90 -24.63
N GLU A 384 -20.74 17.83 -24.65
CA GLU A 384 -21.61 18.04 -25.83
C GLU A 384 -20.80 18.57 -27.01
N ASP A 385 -19.88 19.51 -26.77
CA ASP A 385 -18.98 20.01 -27.81
C ASP A 385 -18.07 18.89 -28.34
N GLN A 386 -17.57 18.03 -27.46
CA GLN A 386 -16.79 16.85 -27.86
C GLN A 386 -17.59 15.88 -28.75
N LYS A 387 -18.92 15.73 -28.54
CA LYS A 387 -19.74 14.90 -29.45
C LYS A 387 -19.80 15.48 -30.86
N THR A 388 -19.75 16.80 -31.00
CA THR A 388 -19.69 17.46 -32.31
C THR A 388 -18.30 17.40 -32.94
N GLN A 389 -17.25 17.22 -32.14
CA GLN A 389 -15.86 17.11 -32.57
C GLN A 389 -15.18 15.88 -31.95
N PRO A 390 -15.51 14.65 -32.39
CA PRO A 390 -15.03 13.42 -31.78
C PRO A 390 -13.51 13.25 -31.83
N ASP A 391 -12.84 13.93 -32.77
CA ASP A 391 -11.39 13.91 -32.94
C ASP A 391 -10.64 14.81 -31.93
N VAL A 392 -11.35 15.61 -31.12
CA VAL A 392 -10.75 16.51 -30.12
C VAL A 392 -10.96 15.92 -28.72
N HIS A 393 -9.87 15.79 -27.97
CA HIS A 393 -9.94 15.34 -26.58
C HIS A 393 -10.47 16.43 -25.64
N LEU A 394 -11.23 15.99 -24.63
CA LEU A 394 -11.83 16.83 -23.60
C LEU A 394 -10.82 17.81 -22.96
N GLY A 395 -9.59 17.38 -22.66
CA GLY A 395 -8.57 18.25 -22.07
C GLY A 395 -8.17 19.43 -22.97
N THR A 396 -7.97 19.19 -24.26
CA THR A 396 -7.65 20.23 -25.25
C THR A 396 -8.83 21.17 -25.45
N LEU A 397 -10.05 20.63 -25.44
CA LEU A 397 -11.28 21.41 -25.55
C LEU A 397 -11.43 22.34 -24.34
N LEU A 398 -11.27 21.82 -23.12
CA LEU A 398 -11.28 22.61 -21.89
C LEU A 398 -10.19 23.67 -21.86
N ALA A 399 -9.00 23.38 -22.39
CA ALA A 399 -7.93 24.37 -22.51
C ALA A 399 -8.26 25.49 -23.48
N ARG A 400 -8.88 25.18 -24.63
CA ARG A 400 -9.36 26.20 -25.59
C ARG A 400 -10.44 27.10 -25.00
N HIS A 401 -11.32 26.55 -24.16
CA HIS A 401 -12.32 27.34 -23.44
C HIS A 401 -11.76 28.12 -22.23
N GLY A 402 -10.45 28.04 -21.97
CA GLY A 402 -9.81 28.72 -20.84
C GLY A 402 -10.18 28.13 -19.47
N LEU A 403 -10.76 26.94 -19.44
CA LEU A 403 -11.21 26.26 -18.20
C LEU A 403 -10.10 25.41 -17.56
N LEU A 404 -9.04 25.09 -18.31
CA LEU A 404 -7.92 24.29 -17.85
C LEU A 404 -6.62 24.81 -18.46
N ALA A 405 -5.57 24.99 -17.66
CA ALA A 405 -4.25 25.30 -18.21
C ALA A 405 -3.70 24.09 -18.97
N GLU A 406 -3.20 24.30 -20.20
CA GLU A 406 -2.64 23.23 -21.03
C GLU A 406 -1.50 22.48 -20.31
N ALA A 407 -0.67 23.21 -19.56
CA ALA A 407 0.41 22.66 -18.73
C ALA A 407 -0.06 21.75 -17.58
N ALA A 408 -1.33 21.82 -17.17
CA ALA A 408 -1.88 20.98 -16.09
C ALA A 408 -2.39 19.62 -16.60
N ILE A 409 -2.65 19.48 -17.90
CA ILE A 409 -3.17 18.24 -18.50
C ILE A 409 -2.25 17.04 -18.24
N PRO A 410 -0.90 17.14 -18.40
CA PRO A 410 0.01 16.03 -18.14
C PRO A 410 -0.10 15.43 -16.74
N ALA A 411 -0.09 16.27 -15.71
CA ALA A 411 -0.18 15.82 -14.32
C ALA A 411 -1.50 15.10 -14.05
N LEU A 412 -2.61 15.58 -14.62
CA LEU A 412 -3.94 15.00 -14.43
C LEU A 412 -4.12 13.66 -15.17
N VAL A 413 -3.54 13.51 -16.35
CA VAL A 413 -3.54 12.22 -17.06
C VAL A 413 -2.63 11.22 -16.35
N GLN A 414 -1.44 11.65 -15.89
CA GLN A 414 -0.57 10.78 -15.09
C GLN A 414 -1.29 10.29 -13.84
N LEU A 415 -1.99 11.20 -13.15
CA LEU A 415 -2.84 10.87 -12.02
C LEU A 415 -3.89 9.81 -12.41
N GLN A 416 -4.67 10.04 -13.47
CA GLN A 416 -5.67 9.07 -13.96
C GLN A 416 -5.04 7.70 -14.23
N ILE A 417 -3.87 7.66 -14.87
CA ILE A 417 -3.15 6.41 -15.13
C ILE A 417 -2.76 5.72 -13.82
N SER A 418 -2.20 6.45 -12.86
CA SER A 418 -1.88 5.91 -11.53
C SER A 418 -3.11 5.29 -10.85
N TYR A 419 -4.25 5.98 -10.86
CA TYR A 419 -5.49 5.45 -10.30
C TYR A 419 -5.90 4.13 -10.92
N VAL A 420 -5.95 4.07 -12.25
CA VAL A 420 -6.38 2.87 -12.98
C VAL A 420 -5.36 1.74 -12.76
N LEU A 421 -4.07 2.06 -12.74
CA LEU A 421 -3.00 1.11 -12.48
C LEU A 421 -3.16 0.45 -11.11
N TYR A 422 -3.20 1.24 -10.03
CA TYR A 422 -3.32 0.71 -8.67
C TYR A 422 -4.65 0.00 -8.43
N GLU A 423 -5.75 0.47 -9.04
CA GLU A 423 -7.04 -0.22 -8.98
C GLU A 423 -6.96 -1.60 -9.63
N VAL A 424 -6.40 -1.70 -10.84
CA VAL A 424 -6.25 -2.99 -11.54
C VAL A 424 -5.32 -3.92 -10.79
N LEU A 425 -4.20 -3.45 -10.25
CA LEU A 425 -3.24 -4.28 -9.49
C LEU A 425 -3.88 -5.00 -8.29
N ALA A 426 -4.92 -4.40 -7.70
CA ALA A 426 -5.67 -4.97 -6.58
C ALA A 426 -6.74 -5.99 -6.99
N TRP A 427 -7.03 -6.17 -8.29
CA TRP A 427 -8.09 -7.08 -8.73
C TRP A 427 -7.71 -8.56 -8.53
N PRO A 428 -8.58 -9.38 -7.90
CA PRO A 428 -8.24 -10.73 -7.49
C PRO A 428 -8.35 -11.79 -8.60
N ASP A 429 -9.13 -11.56 -9.66
CA ASP A 429 -9.28 -12.48 -10.81
C ASP A 429 -9.64 -11.67 -12.07
N VAL A 430 -8.78 -11.75 -13.08
CA VAL A 430 -8.85 -10.95 -14.30
C VAL A 430 -8.46 -11.78 -15.52
N LYS A 431 -8.96 -11.36 -16.69
CA LYS A 431 -8.48 -11.82 -18.00
C LYS A 431 -7.84 -10.66 -18.75
N PHE A 432 -6.61 -10.87 -19.19
CA PHE A 432 -5.85 -9.94 -20.00
C PHE A 432 -6.02 -10.26 -21.48
N TYR A 433 -6.26 -9.22 -22.27
CA TYR A 433 -6.33 -9.29 -23.70
C TYR A 433 -5.56 -8.14 -24.32
N PHE A 434 -4.90 -8.38 -25.44
CA PHE A 434 -4.23 -7.33 -26.20
C PHE A 434 -4.90 -7.16 -27.56
N VAL A 435 -5.07 -5.91 -27.97
CA VAL A 435 -5.59 -5.54 -29.28
C VAL A 435 -4.51 -4.69 -29.96
N PRO A 436 -3.77 -5.24 -30.94
CA PRO A 436 -2.83 -4.45 -31.73
C PRO A 436 -3.61 -3.37 -32.49
N GLN A 437 -3.14 -2.12 -32.40
CA GLN A 437 -3.72 -1.00 -33.12
C GLN A 437 -2.68 -0.43 -34.09
N PRO A 438 -3.10 0.08 -35.26
CA PRO A 438 -2.18 0.78 -36.16
C PRO A 438 -1.48 1.93 -35.41
N GLU A 439 -0.24 2.24 -35.79
CA GLU A 439 0.57 3.35 -35.25
C GLU A 439 -0.03 4.72 -35.63
N GLN A 440 -1.27 4.97 -35.23
CA GLN A 440 -1.81 6.30 -35.22
C GLN A 440 -1.24 7.00 -33.98
N PRO A 441 -0.50 8.10 -34.14
CA PRO A 441 0.02 8.83 -33.00
C PRO A 441 -1.15 9.27 -32.12
N PRO A 442 -1.11 9.03 -30.80
CA PRO A 442 -2.07 9.62 -29.90
C PRO A 442 -1.96 11.14 -30.09
N LEU A 443 -3.12 11.80 -30.17
CA LEU A 443 -3.17 13.26 -30.28
C LEU A 443 -2.50 13.94 -29.06
N GLN A 444 -2.34 13.23 -27.94
CA GLN A 444 -1.54 13.62 -26.78
C GLN A 444 -0.06 13.25 -27.00
N LYS A 445 0.73 14.21 -27.47
CA LYS A 445 2.17 14.01 -27.76
C LYS A 445 3.07 14.05 -26.51
N ASP A 446 2.58 14.62 -25.41
CA ASP A 446 3.44 15.10 -24.31
C ASP A 446 3.40 14.24 -23.04
N ILE A 447 2.48 13.26 -22.95
CA ILE A 447 2.26 12.47 -21.72
C ILE A 447 2.62 11.04 -22.01
N ARG A 448 3.79 10.63 -21.54
CA ARG A 448 4.39 9.36 -21.90
C ARG A 448 4.98 8.72 -20.65
N ILE A 449 4.18 7.92 -19.94
CA ILE A 449 4.74 7.09 -18.86
C ILE A 449 5.56 6.00 -19.54
N GLU A 450 6.88 6.02 -19.33
CA GLU A 450 7.75 5.04 -19.95
C GLU A 450 7.37 3.64 -19.46
N ALA A 451 7.00 2.78 -20.40
CA ALA A 451 6.75 1.38 -20.12
C ALA A 451 7.98 0.50 -20.46
N GLN A 452 9.11 1.12 -20.77
CA GLN A 452 10.36 0.43 -21.07
C GLN A 452 11.06 0.08 -19.75
N PHE A 453 10.88 -1.17 -19.35
CA PHE A 453 11.52 -1.74 -18.18
C PHE A 453 11.94 -3.17 -18.48
N ASP A 454 13.04 -3.56 -17.86
CA ASP A 454 13.44 -4.94 -17.82
C ASP A 454 13.12 -5.53 -16.44
N VAL A 455 12.90 -6.83 -16.40
CA VAL A 455 12.77 -7.55 -15.13
C VAL A 455 14.17 -8.04 -14.79
N ARG A 456 14.80 -7.45 -13.78
CA ARG A 456 16.06 -7.94 -13.21
C ARG A 456 15.84 -8.27 -11.75
N ASP A 457 16.22 -9.48 -11.36
CA ASP A 457 16.01 -10.01 -10.02
C ASP A 457 14.56 -9.85 -9.51
N GLY A 458 13.59 -9.83 -10.43
CA GLY A 458 12.15 -9.80 -10.15
C GLY A 458 11.53 -8.44 -9.99
N ARG A 459 12.31 -7.38 -10.14
CA ARG A 459 11.85 -5.99 -10.04
C ARG A 459 11.86 -5.37 -11.42
N LEU A 460 10.91 -4.49 -11.63
CA LEU A 460 10.99 -3.59 -12.78
C LEU A 460 12.20 -2.68 -12.58
N MET A 461 13.19 -2.81 -13.44
CA MET A 461 14.36 -1.94 -13.50
C MET A 461 14.28 -1.10 -14.76
N ALA A 462 14.59 0.19 -14.62
CA ALA A 462 14.65 1.10 -15.75
C ALA A 462 15.87 0.74 -16.59
N GLU A 463 15.75 0.90 -17.90
CA GLU A 463 16.92 0.93 -18.75
C GLU A 463 17.77 2.17 -18.40
N ALA A 464 19.08 2.01 -18.34
CA ALA A 464 20.00 3.06 -17.89
C ALA A 464 19.88 4.32 -18.75
N GLY A 465 19.54 5.47 -18.15
CA GLY A 465 19.52 6.77 -18.83
C GLY A 465 18.34 7.68 -18.53
N SER A 466 17.30 7.22 -17.84
CA SER A 466 16.14 8.04 -17.49
C SER A 466 16.01 8.22 -15.98
N GLU A 467 16.26 9.45 -15.49
CA GLU A 467 16.21 9.84 -14.08
C GLU A 467 14.78 10.14 -13.56
N GLN A 468 13.73 9.81 -14.33
CA GLN A 468 12.35 10.11 -13.94
C GLN A 468 11.77 8.99 -13.06
N LEU A 469 11.11 9.36 -11.96
CA LEU A 469 10.41 8.44 -11.05
C LEU A 469 9.39 7.59 -11.84
N PHE A 470 9.68 6.31 -12.05
CA PHE A 470 8.83 5.44 -12.87
C PHE A 470 7.67 4.90 -12.04
N LEU A 471 6.47 5.44 -12.29
CA LEU A 471 5.21 5.00 -11.68
C LEU A 471 5.06 3.46 -11.61
N LEU A 472 5.49 2.75 -12.65
CA LEU A 472 5.34 1.30 -12.75
C LEU A 472 6.29 0.54 -11.81
N GLN A 473 7.51 1.05 -11.58
CA GLN A 473 8.44 0.48 -10.59
C GLN A 473 7.98 0.75 -9.17
N GLU A 474 7.48 1.97 -8.95
CA GLU A 474 6.90 2.33 -7.66
C GLU A 474 5.69 1.44 -7.36
N ALA A 475 4.83 1.19 -8.36
CA ALA A 475 3.70 0.28 -8.21
C ALA A 475 4.12 -1.17 -7.91
N ASP A 476 5.21 -1.66 -8.51
CA ASP A 476 5.79 -2.98 -8.19
C ASP A 476 6.27 -3.06 -6.74
N LYS A 477 7.08 -2.08 -6.32
CA LYS A 477 7.59 -1.98 -4.95
C LYS A 477 6.46 -1.88 -3.92
N ASN A 478 5.42 -1.14 -4.25
CA ASN A 478 4.31 -0.83 -3.36
C ASN A 478 3.20 -1.89 -3.40
N LEU A 479 3.27 -2.86 -4.31
CA LEU A 479 2.25 -3.90 -4.50
C LEU A 479 1.90 -4.67 -3.20
N PRO A 480 2.86 -5.14 -2.37
CA PRO A 480 2.51 -5.85 -1.14
C PRO A 480 1.68 -4.99 -0.18
N ILE A 481 2.05 -3.71 -0.06
CA ILE A 481 1.37 -2.73 0.79
C ILE A 481 -0.03 -2.48 0.23
N LEU A 482 -0.14 -2.23 -1.08
CA LEU A 482 -1.42 -2.05 -1.76
C LEU A 482 -2.38 -3.21 -1.48
N LEU A 483 -1.93 -4.45 -1.68
CA LEU A 483 -2.77 -5.64 -1.49
C LEU A 483 -3.25 -5.76 -0.05
N MET A 484 -2.38 -5.49 0.92
CA MET A 484 -2.73 -5.47 2.33
C MET A 484 -3.76 -4.38 2.65
N ILE A 485 -3.56 -3.15 2.14
CA ILE A 485 -4.53 -2.06 2.33
C ILE A 485 -5.87 -2.45 1.73
N ARG A 486 -5.90 -3.04 0.54
CA ARG A 486 -7.14 -3.44 -0.16
C ARG A 486 -7.83 -4.65 0.49
N GLU A 487 -7.11 -5.46 1.25
CA GLU A 487 -7.68 -6.51 2.10
C GLU A 487 -8.42 -5.91 3.31
N GLN A 488 -7.82 -4.92 3.98
CA GLN A 488 -8.41 -4.26 5.14
C GLN A 488 -9.47 -3.20 4.77
N LEU A 489 -9.32 -2.58 3.61
CA LEU A 489 -10.19 -1.55 3.05
C LEU A 489 -10.67 -1.97 1.64
N PRO A 490 -11.54 -3.00 1.54
CA PRO A 490 -11.98 -3.54 0.26
C PRO A 490 -12.88 -2.56 -0.51
N ASP A 491 -13.72 -1.81 0.19
CA ASP A 491 -14.60 -0.80 -0.40
C ASP A 491 -14.04 0.61 -0.19
N LEU A 492 -13.65 1.28 -1.28
CA LEU A 492 -13.18 2.67 -1.25
C LEU A 492 -14.35 3.67 -1.22
N GLN A 493 -15.61 3.22 -1.33
CA GLN A 493 -16.78 4.07 -1.11
C GLN A 493 -17.10 4.27 0.38
N VAL A 494 -16.31 3.67 1.27
CA VAL A 494 -16.41 3.88 2.70
C VAL A 494 -16.12 5.34 3.04
N ILE A 495 -16.88 5.87 3.99
CA ILE A 495 -16.70 7.21 4.54
C ILE A 495 -16.00 7.07 5.89
N LEU A 496 -14.98 7.88 6.11
CA LEU A 496 -14.18 7.87 7.34
C LEU A 496 -14.55 9.04 8.22
N THR A 497 -14.51 8.83 9.54
CA THR A 497 -14.65 9.89 10.53
C THR A 497 -13.41 9.98 11.41
N VAL A 498 -13.13 11.19 11.91
CA VAL A 498 -11.96 11.47 12.75
C VAL A 498 -12.32 11.20 14.21
N ASN A 499 -11.49 10.38 14.85
CA ASN A 499 -11.47 10.21 16.30
C ASN A 499 -10.52 11.25 16.92
N THR A 500 -11.09 12.35 17.40
CA THR A 500 -10.35 13.49 17.97
C THR A 500 -9.54 13.15 19.21
N GLU A 501 -9.87 12.06 19.91
CA GLU A 501 -9.13 11.63 21.12
C GLU A 501 -7.77 11.01 20.80
N ARG A 502 -7.53 10.59 19.55
CA ARG A 502 -6.30 9.90 19.12
C ARG A 502 -5.52 10.67 18.04
N ALA A 503 -5.79 11.96 17.87
CA ALA A 503 -5.18 12.79 16.83
C ALA A 503 -3.89 13.51 17.29
N ALA A 504 -3.01 12.84 18.04
CA ALA A 504 -1.75 13.43 18.51
C ALA A 504 -0.53 12.82 17.80
N ALA A 505 0.39 13.68 17.34
CA ALA A 505 1.63 13.36 16.61
C ALA A 505 1.45 12.72 15.22
N LEU A 506 0.80 13.45 14.30
CA LEU A 506 0.64 13.05 12.90
C LEU A 506 1.77 13.60 12.01
N SER A 507 2.21 12.82 11.03
CA SER A 507 3.14 13.29 9.98
C SER A 507 2.49 14.33 9.06
N ASP A 508 3.30 15.08 8.32
CA ASP A 508 2.81 16.10 7.39
C ASP A 508 1.85 15.50 6.35
N GLU A 509 2.17 14.32 5.81
CA GLU A 509 1.31 13.58 4.87
C GLU A 509 -0.03 13.22 5.51
N GLN A 510 -0.01 12.70 6.74
CA GLN A 510 -1.22 12.34 7.47
C GLN A 510 -2.10 13.55 7.75
N GLN A 511 -1.51 14.68 8.14
CA GLN A 511 -2.24 15.93 8.37
C GLN A 511 -2.89 16.45 7.09
N ARG A 512 -2.16 16.46 5.97
CA ARG A 512 -2.71 16.87 4.66
C ARG A 512 -3.90 16.02 4.25
N VAL A 513 -3.84 14.70 4.46
CA VAL A 513 -4.94 13.79 4.12
C VAL A 513 -6.12 13.97 5.06
N LEU A 514 -5.87 14.17 6.36
CA LEU A 514 -6.91 14.37 7.37
C LEU A 514 -7.78 15.60 7.07
N ALA A 515 -7.20 16.64 6.45
CA ALA A 515 -7.94 17.84 6.03
C ALA A 515 -9.09 17.55 5.05
N TYR A 516 -9.04 16.44 4.31
CA TYR A 516 -10.10 16.01 3.40
C TYR A 516 -11.12 15.06 4.06
N VAL A 517 -10.91 14.64 5.30
CA VAL A 517 -11.81 13.74 6.01
C VAL A 517 -12.85 14.55 6.80
N ASP A 518 -13.99 14.80 6.17
CA ASP A 518 -15.10 15.59 6.72
C ASP A 518 -16.25 14.73 7.27
N GLY A 519 -16.13 13.39 7.23
CA GLY A 519 -17.21 12.48 7.62
C GLY A 519 -18.31 12.32 6.57
N SER A 520 -18.14 12.87 5.36
CA SER A 520 -19.12 12.78 4.27
C SER A 520 -18.52 12.30 2.94
N THR A 521 -17.23 12.60 2.73
CA THR A 521 -16.49 12.29 1.51
C THR A 521 -15.98 10.83 1.55
N PRO A 522 -16.27 10.01 0.53
CA PRO A 522 -15.76 8.65 0.47
C PRO A 522 -14.25 8.62 0.22
N VAL A 523 -13.58 7.56 0.65
CA VAL A 523 -12.13 7.37 0.43
C VAL A 523 -11.75 7.53 -1.04
N GLN A 524 -12.55 6.98 -1.96
CA GLN A 524 -12.33 7.11 -3.40
C GLN A 524 -12.23 8.57 -3.86
N ASP A 525 -13.05 9.46 -3.31
CA ASP A 525 -13.03 10.88 -3.66
C ASP A 525 -11.86 11.59 -2.98
N ILE A 526 -11.54 11.25 -1.72
CA ILE A 526 -10.37 11.77 -1.00
C ILE A 526 -9.09 11.49 -1.79
N LEU A 527 -8.94 10.28 -2.31
CA LEU A 527 -7.82 9.93 -3.18
C LEU A 527 -7.76 10.93 -4.36
N LEU A 528 -8.86 11.11 -5.10
CA LEU A 528 -8.87 11.96 -6.30
C LEU A 528 -8.55 13.43 -6.02
N VAL A 529 -9.00 13.98 -4.89
CA VAL A 529 -8.81 15.40 -4.54
C VAL A 529 -7.50 15.69 -3.82
N SER A 530 -6.85 14.66 -3.25
CA SER A 530 -5.60 14.85 -2.51
C SER A 530 -4.49 15.45 -3.38
N GLU A 531 -3.69 16.30 -2.76
CA GLU A 531 -2.45 16.85 -3.35
C GLU A 531 -1.31 15.82 -3.34
N LEU A 532 -1.43 14.78 -2.49
CA LEU A 532 -0.51 13.65 -2.49
C LEU A 532 -0.82 12.70 -3.66
N GLY A 533 0.16 11.87 -4.02
CA GLY A 533 -0.04 10.80 -5.00
C GLY A 533 -0.99 9.71 -4.47
N TYR A 534 -1.52 8.90 -5.39
CA TYR A 534 -2.50 7.84 -5.08
C TYR A 534 -2.05 6.98 -3.89
N PHE A 535 -0.80 6.51 -3.96
CA PHE A 535 -0.30 5.52 -3.03
C PHE A 535 0.02 6.15 -1.67
N GLU A 536 0.55 7.37 -1.67
CA GLU A 536 0.83 8.17 -0.49
C GLU A 536 -0.46 8.50 0.26
N THR A 537 -1.50 8.97 -0.43
CA THR A 537 -2.81 9.23 0.17
C THR A 537 -3.40 7.95 0.75
N LEU A 538 -3.36 6.84 -0.01
CA LEU A 538 -3.90 5.56 0.43
C LEU A 538 -3.16 5.03 1.67
N THR A 539 -1.83 5.15 1.68
CA THR A 539 -0.98 4.73 2.81
C THR A 539 -1.24 5.59 4.05
N ALA A 540 -1.36 6.91 3.90
CA ALA A 540 -1.67 7.81 5.00
C ALA A 540 -3.06 7.54 5.61
N LEU A 541 -4.10 7.38 4.77
CA LEU A 541 -5.44 6.99 5.21
C LEU A 541 -5.41 5.68 5.98
N PHE A 542 -4.65 4.71 5.48
CA PHE A 542 -4.52 3.41 6.08
C PHE A 542 -3.79 3.46 7.43
N GLN A 543 -2.67 4.16 7.52
CA GLN A 543 -1.95 4.37 8.79
C GLN A 543 -2.86 5.02 9.85
N LEU A 544 -3.61 6.05 9.46
CA LEU A 544 -4.58 6.71 10.34
C LEU A 544 -5.70 5.78 10.81
N LEU A 545 -6.18 4.87 9.94
CA LEU A 545 -7.12 3.80 10.31
C LEU A 545 -6.50 2.81 11.30
N SER A 546 -5.26 2.36 11.06
CA SER A 546 -4.55 1.42 11.94
C SER A 546 -4.25 2.00 13.31
N MET A 547 -3.97 3.31 13.41
CA MET A 547 -3.82 4.02 14.69
C MET A 547 -5.16 4.22 15.42
N GLY A 548 -6.29 4.02 14.74
CA GLY A 548 -7.63 4.30 15.24
C GLY A 548 -7.93 5.79 15.36
N THR A 549 -7.16 6.64 14.68
CA THR A 549 -7.42 8.06 14.49
C THR A 549 -8.54 8.26 13.46
N LEU A 550 -8.63 7.38 12.46
CA LEU A 550 -9.79 7.28 11.57
C LEU A 550 -10.60 6.04 11.92
N LEU A 551 -11.92 6.15 11.77
CA LEU A 551 -12.86 5.05 11.94
C LEU A 551 -13.81 5.00 10.75
N PRO A 552 -14.14 3.80 10.22
CA PRO A 552 -15.16 3.68 9.20
C PRO A 552 -16.54 3.99 9.80
N LEU A 553 -17.29 4.89 9.16
CA LEU A 553 -18.69 5.14 9.52
C LEU A 553 -19.53 3.91 9.16
N ARG A 554 -19.83 3.06 10.15
CA ARG A 554 -20.82 1.99 9.98
C ARG A 554 -22.19 2.62 9.72
N ARG A 555 -22.81 2.27 8.60
CA ARG A 555 -24.21 2.63 8.30
C ARG A 555 -25.19 1.84 9.19
N GLU A 556 -25.09 1.98 10.50
CA GLU A 556 -26.12 1.54 11.47
C GLU A 556 -26.66 2.80 12.15
N THR A 557 -27.58 3.51 11.48
CA THR A 557 -28.55 4.46 12.11
C THR A 557 -29.40 5.24 11.10
N ALA A 558 -29.02 5.34 9.82
CA ALA A 558 -29.86 6.10 8.86
C ALA A 558 -31.11 5.35 8.34
N ARG A 559 -31.24 4.04 8.60
CA ARG A 559 -32.44 3.25 8.24
C ARG A 559 -33.43 3.05 9.38
N ALA A 560 -33.04 3.38 10.62
CA ALA A 560 -33.90 3.18 11.80
C ALA A 560 -34.86 4.36 12.05
N GLU A 561 -34.52 5.58 11.65
CA GLU A 561 -35.36 6.77 11.87
C GLU A 561 -36.48 6.96 10.83
N ILE A 562 -36.43 6.26 9.69
CA ILE A 562 -37.55 6.25 8.72
C ILE A 562 -38.63 5.21 9.11
N THR A 563 -38.33 4.29 10.03
CA THR A 563 -39.26 3.26 10.51
C THR A 563 -39.89 3.51 11.87
N SER A 564 -39.54 4.60 12.58
CA SER A 564 -40.19 4.98 13.83
C SER A 564 -41.34 5.96 13.62
N ARG A 565 -42.35 5.55 12.86
CA ARG A 565 -43.73 5.98 13.14
C ARG A 565 -44.49 4.75 13.63
N PRO A 566 -45.05 4.75 14.85
CA PRO A 566 -45.72 3.58 15.39
C PRO A 566 -46.97 3.29 14.55
N ARG A 567 -46.99 2.11 13.91
CA ARG A 567 -48.24 1.52 13.42
C ARG A 567 -49.06 1.07 14.64
N PRO A 568 -50.37 1.38 14.71
CA PRO A 568 -51.21 0.87 15.79
C PRO A 568 -51.28 -0.66 15.69
N VAL A 569 -51.07 -1.30 16.83
CA VAL A 569 -51.12 -2.75 17.02
C VAL A 569 -52.58 -3.20 16.92
N LEU A 570 -52.88 -4.14 16.03
CA LEU A 570 -54.11 -4.93 16.09
C LEU A 570 -53.73 -6.38 16.35
N SER A 571 -54.03 -6.82 17.56
CA SER A 571 -53.88 -8.19 18.06
C SER A 571 -54.76 -9.17 17.27
N SER A 572 -54.19 -10.33 17.00
CA SER A 572 -54.78 -11.51 16.40
C SER A 572 -56.07 -11.99 17.07
N SER A 573 -57.07 -12.42 16.29
CA SER A 573 -58.01 -13.50 16.64
C SER A 573 -58.73 -14.04 15.40
N LEU A 574 -58.41 -15.29 15.04
CA LEU A 574 -59.17 -16.15 14.14
C LEU A 574 -60.42 -16.70 14.87
N LYS A 575 -61.63 -16.44 14.36
CA LYS A 575 -62.69 -17.42 14.02
C LYS A 575 -64.13 -16.86 14.14
N ALA A 576 -64.86 -17.08 13.05
CA ALA A 576 -66.31 -17.37 12.95
C ALA A 576 -67.34 -16.26 13.25
N ARG A 577 -67.97 -15.75 12.19
CA ARG A 577 -69.43 -15.81 11.89
C ARG A 577 -69.75 -14.83 10.75
N MET A 578 -70.08 -15.34 9.56
CA MET A 578 -71.43 -15.41 8.98
C MET A 578 -71.98 -14.08 8.42
N THR A 579 -72.24 -14.14 7.11
CA THR A 579 -73.37 -13.59 6.32
C THR A 579 -73.41 -12.13 5.82
N SER A 580 -73.79 -12.07 4.52
CA SER A 580 -74.45 -11.03 3.70
C SER A 580 -73.68 -9.80 3.17
N THR A 581 -73.39 -9.87 1.86
CA THR A 581 -73.46 -8.87 0.74
C THR A 581 -74.26 -7.56 0.93
N PRO A 582 -74.18 -6.52 0.04
CA PRO A 582 -73.34 -6.30 -1.17
C PRO A 582 -72.76 -4.86 -1.39
N HIS A 583 -71.99 -4.73 -2.49
CA HIS A 583 -71.47 -3.56 -3.24
C HIS A 583 -72.06 -2.13 -3.09
N ARG A 584 -71.16 -1.12 -3.18
CA ARG A 584 -71.38 0.13 -3.93
C ARG A 584 -70.04 0.75 -4.42
N PRO A 585 -69.93 1.34 -5.63
CA PRO A 585 -68.65 1.75 -6.24
C PRO A 585 -68.22 3.19 -5.88
N LEU A 586 -66.92 3.48 -6.05
CA LEU A 586 -66.27 4.80 -5.85
C LEU A 586 -66.79 5.89 -6.81
N PRO A 587 -66.81 7.18 -6.41
CA PRO A 587 -66.91 8.31 -7.33
C PRO A 587 -65.54 8.84 -7.79
N ALA A 588 -65.53 9.38 -9.01
CA ALA A 588 -64.41 10.01 -9.72
C ALA A 588 -64.21 11.50 -9.29
N PRO A 589 -63.10 12.16 -9.69
CA PRO A 589 -62.69 13.47 -9.16
C PRO A 589 -63.33 14.66 -9.91
N PRO A 590 -63.39 15.87 -9.33
CA PRO A 590 -63.86 17.06 -10.05
C PRO A 590 -62.71 17.96 -10.53
N ASP A 591 -62.89 18.49 -11.75
CA ASP A 591 -62.17 19.59 -12.37
C ASP A 591 -62.89 20.94 -12.14
N ALA A 592 -62.08 22.01 -12.01
CA ALA A 592 -62.25 23.41 -12.51
C ALA A 592 -63.53 24.23 -12.19
N LEU A 593 -63.51 25.41 -11.53
CA LEU A 593 -63.19 26.82 -11.94
C LEU A 593 -64.09 27.78 -11.07
N PRO A 594 -64.13 29.16 -11.10
CA PRO A 594 -63.35 30.23 -11.78
C PRO A 594 -63.01 31.50 -10.90
N GLN A 595 -62.47 32.54 -11.57
CA GLN A 595 -61.96 33.85 -11.14
C GLN A 595 -63.03 34.93 -10.78
N ALA A 596 -62.63 35.99 -10.05
CA ALA A 596 -63.25 37.34 -10.11
C ALA A 596 -62.31 38.50 -9.64
N GLY A 597 -61.94 39.37 -10.60
CA GLY A 597 -61.88 40.86 -10.62
C GLY A 597 -61.46 41.77 -9.44
N LEU A 598 -60.45 42.61 -9.70
CA LEU A 598 -59.93 43.85 -9.05
C LEU A 598 -60.89 45.07 -9.13
N PRO A 599 -60.78 46.15 -8.29
CA PRO A 599 -59.79 47.28 -8.48
C PRO A 599 -59.41 48.08 -7.18
N PRO A 600 -58.75 49.28 -7.21
CA PRO A 600 -57.39 49.59 -7.69
C PRO A 600 -56.49 50.44 -6.73
N ALA A 601 -55.20 50.53 -7.11
CA ALA A 601 -54.20 51.62 -6.95
C ALA A 601 -53.52 51.94 -5.59
N ALA A 602 -52.25 51.57 -5.48
CA ALA A 602 -51.12 52.49 -5.23
C ALA A 602 -49.81 51.83 -5.71
N ALA A 603 -49.07 52.53 -6.56
CA ALA A 603 -47.80 52.08 -7.13
C ALA A 603 -46.65 52.29 -6.15
N GLU A 604 -45.78 51.30 -5.97
CA GLU A 604 -44.33 51.48 -5.77
C GLU A 604 -43.58 50.13 -5.75
N ASN A 605 -42.71 49.98 -6.76
CA ASN A 605 -41.39 49.34 -6.80
C ASN A 605 -41.16 47.93 -6.23
N VAL A 606 -40.98 46.98 -7.16
CA VAL A 606 -40.20 45.74 -6.99
C VAL A 606 -39.01 45.80 -7.96
N THR A 607 -37.82 46.04 -7.41
CA THR A 607 -36.51 45.71 -8.00
C THR A 607 -35.49 45.70 -6.86
N GLU A 608 -34.48 44.82 -6.95
CA GLU A 608 -33.29 44.66 -6.09
C GLU A 608 -33.39 43.68 -4.90
N ALA A 609 -32.91 42.45 -5.14
CA ALA A 609 -32.27 41.63 -4.12
C ALA A 609 -30.90 41.17 -4.66
N VAL A 610 -29.99 42.14 -4.76
CA VAL A 610 -28.56 41.98 -5.07
C VAL A 610 -27.79 42.23 -3.78
N SER A 611 -26.77 41.41 -3.50
CA SER A 611 -25.65 41.68 -2.59
C SER A 611 -25.97 42.05 -1.13
N ALA A 612 -25.98 41.04 -0.25
CA ALA A 612 -25.73 41.27 1.18
C ALA A 612 -24.24 41.60 1.37
N ALA A 613 -23.89 42.89 1.33
CA ALA A 613 -22.59 43.41 1.72
C ALA A 613 -22.37 43.20 3.24
N LEU A 614 -21.14 42.85 3.63
CA LEU A 614 -20.69 42.95 5.02
C LEU A 614 -20.87 44.40 5.51
N PRO A 615 -21.07 44.64 6.82
CA PRO A 615 -21.02 45.99 7.36
C PRO A 615 -19.66 46.58 7.01
N MET A 616 -19.67 47.76 6.35
CA MET A 616 -18.45 48.49 6.01
C MET A 616 -17.62 48.68 7.29
N PRO A 617 -16.31 48.35 7.27
CA PRO A 617 -15.47 48.60 8.43
C PRO A 617 -15.38 50.10 8.69
N ASP A 618 -15.27 50.46 9.97
CA ASP A 618 -15.13 51.82 10.47
C ASP A 618 -14.11 52.62 9.62
N PRO A 619 -14.39 53.86 9.16
CA PRO A 619 -13.43 54.66 8.38
C PRO A 619 -12.07 54.83 9.07
N ALA A 620 -12.00 54.74 10.40
CA ALA A 620 -10.74 54.70 11.14
C ALA A 620 -9.92 53.42 10.86
N PHE A 621 -10.58 52.29 10.64
CA PHE A 621 -9.97 50.98 10.33
C PHE A 621 -9.41 50.93 8.91
N VAL A 622 -10.10 51.55 7.94
CA VAL A 622 -9.64 51.64 6.55
C VAL A 622 -8.38 52.52 6.45
N GLY A 623 -8.34 53.65 7.17
CA GLY A 623 -7.16 54.51 7.21
C GLY A 623 -5.93 53.87 7.87
N GLN A 624 -6.13 53.00 8.87
CA GLN A 624 -5.04 52.25 9.49
C GLN A 624 -4.49 51.14 8.58
N LEU A 625 -5.35 50.48 7.81
CA LEU A 625 -4.96 49.46 6.83
C LEU A 625 -4.18 50.06 5.65
N GLU A 626 -4.60 51.22 5.14
CA GLU A 626 -3.90 51.91 4.05
C GLU A 626 -2.49 52.36 4.47
N ALA A 627 -2.34 52.82 5.72
CA ALA A 627 -1.05 53.23 6.27
C ALA A 627 -0.03 52.09 6.46
N VAL A 628 -0.50 50.83 6.57
CA VAL A 628 0.35 49.65 6.81
C VAL A 628 0.61 48.86 5.53
N LEU A 629 -0.39 48.72 4.65
CA LEU A 629 -0.30 47.86 3.46
C LEU A 629 -0.05 48.66 2.16
N GLY A 630 -0.33 49.97 2.16
CA GLY A 630 -0.34 50.80 0.96
C GLY A 630 -1.59 50.56 0.09
N ALA A 631 -2.04 51.61 -0.59
CA ALA A 631 -3.29 51.62 -1.34
C ALA A 631 -3.38 50.53 -2.43
N GLU A 632 -2.27 50.20 -3.10
CA GLU A 632 -2.23 49.18 -4.15
C GLU A 632 -2.46 47.76 -3.63
N ASN A 633 -1.93 47.40 -2.47
CA ASN A 633 -2.12 46.06 -1.90
C ASN A 633 -3.53 45.88 -1.34
N LEU A 634 -4.15 46.97 -0.86
CA LEU A 634 -5.52 46.98 -0.37
C LEU A 634 -6.52 46.81 -1.53
N ALA A 635 -6.24 47.42 -2.68
CA ALA A 635 -7.01 47.18 -3.91
C ALA A 635 -6.93 45.71 -4.35
N ARG A 636 -5.74 45.09 -4.37
CA ARG A 636 -5.56 43.67 -4.73
C ARG A 636 -6.26 42.70 -3.77
N LEU A 637 -6.34 43.04 -2.49
CA LEU A 637 -7.07 42.24 -1.48
C LEU A 637 -8.59 42.30 -1.67
N SER A 638 -9.11 43.41 -2.23
CA SER A 638 -10.55 43.55 -2.53
C SER A 638 -11.02 42.72 -3.74
N GLU A 639 -10.07 42.23 -4.55
CA GLU A 639 -10.34 41.39 -5.73
C GLU A 639 -10.37 39.89 -5.42
N VAL A 640 -10.00 39.47 -4.20
CA VAL A 640 -9.98 38.05 -3.81
C VAL A 640 -11.39 37.58 -3.40
N PRO A 641 -11.99 36.58 -4.06
CA PRO A 641 -13.33 36.13 -3.72
C PRO A 641 -13.36 35.44 -2.34
N ALA A 642 -14.13 36.03 -1.42
CA ALA A 642 -14.17 35.72 0.02
C ALA A 642 -14.61 34.28 0.41
N ARG A 643 -14.95 33.41 -0.54
CA ARG A 643 -15.39 32.03 -0.28
C ARG A 643 -14.29 30.97 -0.40
N ALA A 644 -13.12 31.32 -0.91
CA ALA A 644 -12.11 30.31 -1.27
C ALA A 644 -11.05 30.01 -0.19
N TYR A 645 -10.79 30.91 0.79
CA TYR A 645 -9.64 30.75 1.69
C TYR A 645 -9.91 31.25 3.13
N PRO A 646 -10.45 30.41 4.04
CA PRO A 646 -10.65 30.77 5.45
C PRO A 646 -9.32 31.03 6.19
N ALA A 647 -8.25 30.32 5.82
CA ALA A 647 -6.90 30.50 6.38
C ALA A 647 -6.33 31.90 6.09
N LEU A 648 -6.70 32.52 4.97
CA LEU A 648 -6.25 33.87 4.61
C LEU A 648 -6.91 34.92 5.52
N ARG A 649 -8.12 34.63 6.02
CA ARG A 649 -8.85 35.46 7.00
C ARG A 649 -8.19 35.41 8.39
N GLU A 650 -7.79 34.23 8.84
CA GLU A 650 -7.07 34.07 10.12
C GLU A 650 -5.65 34.65 10.06
N ALA A 651 -4.93 34.43 8.95
CA ALA A 651 -3.61 35.04 8.73
C ALA A 651 -3.66 36.56 8.72
N PHE A 652 -4.72 37.15 8.14
CA PHE A 652 -4.92 38.60 8.11
C PHE A 652 -5.26 39.17 9.50
N ALA A 653 -6.08 38.47 10.29
CA ALA A 653 -6.36 38.84 11.68
C ALA A 653 -5.11 38.76 12.57
N ALA A 654 -4.26 37.74 12.36
CA ALA A 654 -3.01 37.58 13.09
C ALA A 654 -1.96 38.66 12.72
N LEU A 655 -1.84 39.01 11.44
CA LEU A 655 -0.97 40.10 10.97
C LEU A 655 -1.39 41.46 11.51
N LEU A 656 -2.70 41.72 11.59
CA LEU A 656 -3.24 42.94 12.20
C LEU A 656 -2.96 43.02 13.71
N ALA A 657 -3.11 41.90 14.44
CA ALA A 657 -2.78 41.84 15.86
C ALA A 657 -1.30 42.17 16.12
N LEU A 658 -0.39 41.63 15.30
CA LEU A 658 1.05 41.91 15.37
C LEU A 658 1.44 43.34 14.98
N ALA A 659 0.67 43.98 14.09
CA ALA A 659 0.92 45.36 13.67
C ALA A 659 0.46 46.41 14.70
N ILE A 660 -0.61 46.11 15.44
CA ILE A 660 -1.13 46.96 16.52
C ILE A 660 -0.19 46.94 17.73
N ASP A 661 0.40 45.79 18.04
CA ASP A 661 1.31 45.59 19.19
C ASP A 661 2.69 46.26 19.02
N ARG A 662 3.08 46.62 17.77
CA ARG A 662 4.32 47.36 17.49
C ARG A 662 4.20 48.89 17.63
N LYS A 663 3.01 49.41 17.92
CA LYS A 663 2.75 50.86 18.05
C LYS A 663 2.31 51.29 19.46
N SER A 664 2.25 50.39 20.44
CA SER A 664 2.01 50.69 21.86
C SER A 664 3.30 50.81 22.66
#